data_AF-A0A1G3MKU5-F1
#
_entry.id   AF-A0A1G3MKU5-F1
#
_cell.length_a   1.000
_cell.length_b   1.000
_cell.length_c   1.000
_cell.angle_alpha   90.00
_cell.angle_beta   90.00
_cell.angle_gamma   90.00
#
_symmetry.space_group_name_H-M   'P 1'
#
loop_
_entity.id
_entity.type
_entity.pdbx_description
1 polymer ?
#
loop_
_entity_poly.entity_id
_entity_poly.type
_entity_poly.pdbx_seq_one_letter_code
_entity_poly.pdbx_strand_id
1 'polypeptide(L)'
;MKNTLRCLALSVVALAFVACNFALPQRIVIQSDPAFDLSAGQVTVDLAELGVDLDAMVLGTMAGAFDEAAGDTISSGLVDGVYTIQADKRLHEQPLGNVVDQELDFGAFSQVIEPLTFNVPDIDQTIVQTVTVDSDSLGSLVIPPLSTITLPEIDGTATPPAATVTVAVFDTLTLGGGYLDIAITKTASAGLLLGITDARLLTATDTLLVVANNASAGVPLAVNDSGTLVFPLAGKTLPADLKLQVTLTMSGAAGGNPNFTLDSAASFRDLDIDSATGVDFVSTPNGTAPLDVAKPAELVSATVGTGALVISLSDPGFSGVSYALAASLNLDDGPHDASPTANPNEWSIPLAGVSLSSFSGYNLEYTLTVDGAGADVTLPADISLTADLTISQFSQVVVQADGLDFSTTENVVVDAAVLEYLQAATFDDAYLQLNFTNGLPVDLDVTLTSSVLLSGGPDTRTFTALAPAPVVETINLLIDATPTMQIDFALPGDLVDIGGALCIPVDISVSLTGYNSGTGQLTMTNVVPGTDYSFSGSFELVLTPATITLGAISQSGAFPEAGGEPFDFSALGNLLPAGLNLDGTTSNLLLTSDQTDLDDFNLVLLARYTDGGGVHFVDLLNDANPVSEANFLDPEGYGTPTLVSMNQLLPINLVDLINARASGVEIAYAVLMGGTIINISGGDPEGSLVVNLQLDLPLQLIVTDPTGIEWMPAGADGVPYLALSQDLLGRTQDNDATMDLVFDSLTSLALTVGFTNDMLTGTSVPTLIIRQNSATGSFEKRLPLGTGLTSFDLSAADIAFIENTNPFAPELLLALPPGTLNMNPAGLLTADLSLQMTTDIEYQIDLSREWSEGAFHE
;
A
#
# COMPACT_ATOMS: atom_id res chain seq x y z
N MET A 1 -79.55 -16.48 -58.09
CA MET A 1 -80.45 -17.35 -57.30
C MET A 1 -81.94 -17.19 -57.60
N LYS A 2 -82.47 -15.98 -57.89
CA LYS A 2 -83.90 -15.75 -58.20
C LYS A 2 -84.47 -16.56 -59.38
N ASN A 3 -83.70 -16.83 -60.44
CA ASN A 3 -84.19 -17.61 -61.58
C ASN A 3 -84.22 -19.13 -61.31
N THR A 4 -83.40 -19.62 -60.39
CA THR A 4 -83.24 -21.06 -60.09
C THR A 4 -84.37 -21.57 -59.18
N LEU A 5 -84.80 -20.78 -58.19
CA LEU A 5 -85.97 -21.11 -57.36
C LEU A 5 -87.29 -21.03 -58.16
N ARG A 6 -87.40 -20.07 -59.09
CA ARG A 6 -88.56 -19.92 -60.00
C ARG A 6 -88.74 -21.17 -60.88
N CYS A 7 -87.67 -21.69 -61.48
CA CYS A 7 -87.75 -22.90 -62.30
C CYS A 7 -88.05 -24.17 -61.48
N LEU A 8 -87.50 -24.32 -60.27
CA LEU A 8 -87.72 -25.54 -59.46
C LEU A 8 -89.16 -25.64 -58.94
N ALA A 9 -89.74 -24.54 -58.46
CA ALA A 9 -91.12 -24.50 -57.97
C ALA A 9 -92.14 -24.69 -59.11
N LEU A 10 -91.91 -24.08 -60.27
CA LEU A 10 -92.75 -24.30 -61.46
C LEU A 10 -92.64 -25.73 -61.99
N SER A 11 -91.46 -26.35 -61.93
CA SER A 11 -91.25 -27.73 -62.40
C SER A 11 -91.96 -28.76 -61.52
N VAL A 12 -91.94 -28.58 -60.19
CA VAL A 12 -92.59 -29.50 -59.23
C VAL A 12 -94.11 -29.38 -59.28
N VAL A 13 -94.65 -28.17 -59.47
CA VAL A 13 -96.11 -27.95 -59.62
C VAL A 13 -96.60 -28.43 -60.99
N ALA A 14 -95.86 -28.22 -62.08
CA ALA A 14 -96.23 -28.72 -63.41
C ALA A 14 -96.21 -30.27 -63.50
N LEU A 15 -95.22 -30.94 -62.89
CA LEU A 15 -95.17 -32.41 -62.85
C LEU A 15 -96.32 -33.02 -62.05
N ALA A 16 -96.74 -32.39 -60.95
CA ALA A 16 -97.83 -32.87 -60.10
C ALA A 16 -99.21 -32.78 -60.78
N PHE A 17 -99.44 -31.75 -61.61
CA PHE A 17 -100.70 -31.58 -62.35
C PHE A 17 -100.80 -32.49 -63.58
N VAL A 18 -99.70 -32.74 -64.31
CA VAL A 18 -99.67 -33.65 -65.47
C VAL A 18 -99.83 -35.12 -65.06
N ALA A 19 -99.32 -35.52 -63.88
CA ALA A 19 -99.45 -36.89 -63.38
C ALA A 19 -100.85 -37.25 -62.83
N CYS A 20 -101.69 -36.26 -62.50
CA CYS A 20 -103.00 -36.46 -61.86
C CYS A 20 -104.22 -36.07 -62.73
N ASN A 21 -104.02 -35.69 -64.00
CA ASN A 21 -105.10 -35.36 -64.96
C ASN A 21 -106.07 -34.26 -64.48
N PHE A 22 -105.59 -33.29 -63.69
CA PHE A 22 -106.36 -32.11 -63.27
C PHE A 22 -106.04 -30.89 -64.14
N ALA A 23 -107.00 -29.97 -64.27
CA ALA A 23 -106.83 -28.70 -64.96
C ALA A 23 -105.76 -27.83 -64.27
N LEU A 24 -104.87 -27.21 -65.05
CA LEU A 24 -103.84 -26.30 -64.54
C LEU A 24 -104.50 -25.15 -63.74
N PRO A 25 -104.00 -24.83 -62.52
CA PRO A 25 -104.54 -23.74 -61.72
C PRO A 25 -104.25 -22.41 -62.41
N GLN A 26 -105.26 -21.54 -62.52
CA GLN A 26 -105.11 -20.22 -63.17
C GLN A 26 -104.33 -19.21 -62.31
N ARG A 27 -104.17 -19.48 -61.01
CA ARG A 27 -103.49 -18.56 -60.09
C ARG A 27 -102.73 -19.34 -59.01
N ILE A 28 -101.50 -18.93 -58.75
CA ILE A 28 -100.69 -19.41 -57.63
C ILE A 28 -100.35 -18.19 -56.76
N VAL A 29 -100.69 -18.26 -55.47
CA VAL A 29 -100.29 -17.26 -54.47
C VAL A 29 -99.21 -17.88 -53.59
N ILE A 30 -98.06 -17.21 -53.47
CA ILE A 30 -96.97 -17.59 -52.59
C ILE A 30 -96.81 -16.47 -51.57
N GLN A 31 -97.11 -16.76 -50.30
CA GLN A 31 -96.83 -15.87 -49.18
C GLN A 31 -95.47 -16.27 -48.59
N SER A 32 -94.58 -15.30 -48.44
CA SER A 32 -93.28 -15.51 -47.82
C SER A 32 -92.95 -14.34 -46.92
N ASP A 33 -92.40 -14.64 -45.74
CA ASP A 33 -91.86 -13.66 -44.79
C ASP A 33 -90.32 -13.70 -44.84
N PRO A 34 -89.68 -13.27 -45.93
CA PRO A 34 -88.23 -13.30 -45.98
C PRO A 34 -87.66 -12.26 -45.01
N ALA A 35 -86.77 -12.71 -44.13
CA ALA A 35 -85.86 -11.85 -43.41
C ALA A 35 -84.62 -11.61 -44.28
N PHE A 36 -84.27 -10.34 -44.48
CA PHE A 36 -83.04 -9.94 -45.15
C PHE A 36 -82.10 -9.30 -44.14
N ASP A 37 -80.90 -9.85 -44.01
CA ASP A 37 -79.81 -9.20 -43.29
C ASP A 37 -78.92 -8.50 -44.32
N LEU A 38 -78.97 -7.17 -44.31
CA LEU A 38 -78.06 -6.33 -45.08
C LEU A 38 -76.95 -5.88 -44.13
N SER A 39 -75.78 -6.54 -44.20
CA SER A 39 -74.57 -6.07 -43.52
C SER A 39 -73.91 -4.98 -44.35
N ALA A 40 -73.54 -3.90 -43.69
CA ALA A 40 -72.81 -2.77 -44.27
C ALA A 40 -71.30 -3.01 -44.35
N GLY A 41 -70.83 -4.16 -43.85
CA GLY A 41 -69.43 -4.44 -43.61
C GLY A 41 -68.98 -4.02 -42.22
N GLN A 42 -67.82 -4.56 -41.84
CA GLN A 42 -67.15 -4.24 -40.58
C GLN A 42 -66.34 -2.95 -40.74
N VAL A 43 -66.52 -2.03 -39.80
CA VAL A 43 -65.69 -0.84 -39.67
C VAL A 43 -64.79 -1.04 -38.45
N THR A 44 -63.50 -1.12 -38.71
CA THR A 44 -62.48 -1.18 -37.66
C THR A 44 -61.82 0.19 -37.56
N VAL A 45 -61.84 0.76 -36.36
CA VAL A 45 -61.08 1.96 -36.03
C VAL A 45 -59.87 1.53 -35.26
N ASP A 46 -58.70 1.87 -35.79
CA ASP A 46 -57.45 1.74 -35.08
C ASP A 46 -57.14 3.08 -34.43
N LEU A 47 -57.34 3.19 -33.11
CA LEU A 47 -56.96 4.37 -32.35
C LEU A 47 -55.53 4.27 -31.81
N ALA A 48 -54.76 3.25 -32.23
CA ALA A 48 -53.32 3.20 -32.02
C ALA A 48 -52.63 4.45 -32.57
N GLU A 49 -53.18 5.08 -33.61
CA GLU A 49 -52.67 6.35 -34.15
C GLU A 49 -52.66 7.47 -33.10
N LEU A 50 -53.64 7.56 -32.19
CA LEU A 50 -53.58 8.58 -31.12
C LEU A 50 -52.41 8.32 -30.16
N GLY A 51 -52.20 7.06 -29.79
CA GLY A 51 -51.10 6.66 -28.91
C GLY A 51 -49.73 6.88 -29.56
N VAL A 52 -49.61 6.52 -30.84
CA VAL A 52 -48.39 6.70 -31.66
C VAL A 52 -48.14 8.18 -31.99
N ASP A 53 -49.17 8.99 -32.21
CA ASP A 53 -49.06 10.43 -32.48
C ASP A 53 -48.77 11.22 -31.20
N LEU A 54 -49.36 10.82 -30.06
CA LEU A 54 -49.01 11.37 -28.76
C LEU A 54 -47.56 11.04 -28.41
N ASP A 55 -47.13 9.80 -28.65
CA ASP A 55 -45.74 9.36 -28.52
C ASP A 55 -44.82 10.18 -29.45
N ALA A 56 -45.08 10.20 -30.76
CA ALA A 56 -44.27 10.94 -31.73
C ALA A 56 -44.23 12.45 -31.47
N MET A 57 -45.29 13.03 -30.88
CA MET A 57 -45.34 14.45 -30.54
C MET A 57 -44.58 14.73 -29.24
N VAL A 58 -44.80 13.98 -28.17
CA VAL A 58 -44.07 14.20 -26.91
C VAL A 58 -42.60 13.81 -27.08
N LEU A 59 -42.31 12.67 -27.72
CA LEU A 59 -40.96 12.23 -28.09
C LEU A 59 -40.31 13.20 -29.07
N GLY A 60 -41.01 13.66 -30.11
CA GLY A 60 -40.46 14.61 -31.09
C GLY A 60 -40.14 15.97 -30.48
N THR A 61 -41.01 16.46 -29.58
CA THR A 61 -40.79 17.68 -28.80
C THR A 61 -39.60 17.51 -27.84
N MET A 62 -39.45 16.34 -27.24
CA MET A 62 -38.38 16.07 -26.27
C MET A 62 -37.04 15.76 -26.94
N ALA A 63 -37.01 14.95 -28.00
CA ALA A 63 -35.80 14.46 -28.68
C ALA A 63 -34.95 15.55 -29.32
N GLY A 64 -35.55 16.68 -29.73
CA GLY A 64 -34.79 17.83 -30.24
C GLY A 64 -33.89 18.51 -29.20
N ALA A 65 -34.07 18.19 -27.91
CA ALA A 65 -33.34 18.76 -26.79
C ALA A 65 -32.27 17.83 -26.18
N PHE A 66 -32.20 16.54 -26.56
CA PHE A 66 -31.21 15.58 -26.05
C PHE A 66 -30.02 15.46 -27.00
N ASP A 67 -28.80 15.39 -26.45
CA ASP A 67 -27.58 15.20 -27.22
C ASP A 67 -27.08 13.76 -27.09
N GLU A 68 -27.32 12.93 -28.12
CA GLU A 68 -26.85 11.54 -28.16
C GLU A 68 -25.32 11.43 -28.00
N ALA A 69 -24.55 12.46 -28.37
CA ALA A 69 -23.10 12.45 -28.21
C ALA A 69 -22.65 12.62 -26.74
N ALA A 70 -23.51 13.19 -25.89
CA ALA A 70 -23.32 13.29 -24.44
C ALA A 70 -23.75 12.01 -23.69
N GLY A 71 -24.23 10.99 -24.41
CA GLY A 71 -24.73 9.75 -23.81
C GLY A 71 -26.14 9.89 -23.21
N ASP A 72 -26.85 10.96 -23.57
CA ASP A 72 -28.26 11.16 -23.25
C ASP A 72 -29.12 10.19 -24.06
N THR A 73 -30.16 9.64 -23.44
CA THR A 73 -31.08 8.71 -24.10
C THR A 73 -32.52 9.11 -23.89
N ILE A 74 -33.29 9.06 -24.96
CA ILE A 74 -34.74 9.14 -24.88
C ILE A 74 -35.32 7.83 -25.42
N SER A 75 -36.19 7.21 -24.64
CA SER A 75 -36.92 6.02 -25.06
C SER A 75 -38.38 6.17 -24.70
N SER A 76 -39.23 5.62 -25.55
CA SER A 76 -40.65 5.51 -25.28
C SER A 76 -41.11 4.08 -25.54
N GLY A 77 -42.12 3.66 -24.80
CA GLY A 77 -42.62 2.30 -24.90
C GLY A 77 -43.97 2.12 -24.24
N LEU A 78 -44.68 1.10 -24.72
CA LEU A 78 -45.91 0.62 -24.11
C LEU A 78 -45.57 -0.43 -23.05
N VAL A 79 -45.73 -0.10 -21.77
CA VAL A 79 -45.53 -1.02 -20.63
C VAL A 79 -46.87 -1.26 -19.94
N ASP A 80 -47.32 -2.51 -19.87
CA ASP A 80 -48.60 -2.91 -19.26
C ASP A 80 -49.83 -2.11 -19.76
N GLY A 81 -49.81 -1.69 -21.03
CA GLY A 81 -50.88 -0.90 -21.64
C GLY A 81 -50.81 0.60 -21.36
N VAL A 82 -49.75 1.08 -20.71
CA VAL A 82 -49.48 2.50 -20.44
C VAL A 82 -48.29 2.97 -21.28
N TYR A 83 -48.40 4.14 -21.90
CA TYR A 83 -47.27 4.78 -22.56
C TYR A 83 -46.37 5.43 -21.51
N THR A 84 -45.10 4.99 -21.50
CA THR A 84 -44.05 5.55 -20.67
C THR A 84 -43.02 6.19 -21.58
N ILE A 85 -42.68 7.44 -21.29
CA ILE A 85 -41.54 8.14 -21.88
C ILE A 85 -40.50 8.25 -20.79
N GLN A 86 -39.30 7.74 -21.09
CA GLN A 86 -38.13 7.82 -20.25
C GLN A 86 -37.10 8.71 -20.93
N ALA A 87 -36.68 9.73 -20.22
CA ALA A 87 -35.63 10.64 -20.64
C ALA A 87 -34.49 10.60 -19.63
N ASP A 88 -33.32 10.17 -20.07
CA ASP A 88 -32.10 10.13 -19.27
C ASP A 88 -31.20 11.29 -19.70
N LYS A 89 -31.01 12.27 -18.81
CA LYS A 89 -30.08 13.39 -19.00
C LYS A 89 -28.93 13.26 -18.01
N ARG A 90 -27.70 13.37 -18.49
CA ARG A 90 -26.53 13.52 -17.59
C ARG A 90 -26.46 14.94 -17.08
N LEU A 91 -26.59 15.13 -15.76
CA LEU A 91 -26.53 16.44 -15.11
C LEU A 91 -25.11 16.81 -14.70
N HIS A 92 -24.34 15.81 -14.28
CA HIS A 92 -22.98 15.98 -13.77
C HIS A 92 -22.15 14.77 -14.15
N GLU A 93 -20.95 15.00 -14.65
CA GLU A 93 -19.88 14.02 -14.75
C GLU A 93 -18.63 14.70 -14.20
N GLN A 94 -18.25 14.36 -12.97
CA GLN A 94 -16.91 14.68 -12.49
C GLN A 94 -16.11 13.42 -12.29
N PRO A 95 -14.89 13.33 -12.84
CA PRO A 95 -13.98 12.25 -12.51
C PRO A 95 -13.59 12.40 -11.04
N LEU A 96 -14.16 11.55 -10.18
CA LEU A 96 -13.67 11.35 -8.82
C LEU A 96 -12.24 10.80 -8.87
N GLY A 97 -11.87 10.09 -9.94
CA GLY A 97 -10.48 9.71 -10.21
C GLY A 97 -9.50 10.89 -10.29
N ASN A 98 -9.90 12.13 -10.59
CA ASN A 98 -8.96 13.26 -10.47
C ASN A 98 -8.84 13.81 -9.03
N VAL A 99 -9.80 13.48 -8.16
CA VAL A 99 -9.81 13.81 -6.72
C VAL A 99 -9.16 12.67 -5.90
N VAL A 100 -9.12 11.46 -6.45
CA VAL A 100 -8.63 10.24 -5.78
C VAL A 100 -7.36 9.63 -6.44
N ASP A 101 -7.15 9.72 -7.77
CA ASP A 101 -5.97 9.21 -8.51
C ASP A 101 -4.87 10.25 -8.81
N GLN A 102 -5.17 11.56 -8.81
CA GLN A 102 -4.18 12.49 -8.25
C GLN A 102 -4.29 12.23 -6.77
N GLU A 103 -3.61 11.16 -6.36
CA GLU A 103 -3.65 10.56 -5.04
C GLU A 103 -3.98 11.62 -3.98
N LEU A 104 -4.74 11.24 -2.98
CA LEU A 104 -4.45 11.72 -1.62
C LEU A 104 -3.02 11.27 -1.22
N ASP A 105 -2.03 11.49 -2.09
CA ASP A 105 -0.62 11.47 -1.89
C ASP A 105 -0.40 12.76 -1.15
N PHE A 106 -0.53 12.64 0.16
CA PHE A 106 -0.04 13.61 1.12
C PHE A 106 1.51 13.74 1.02
N GLY A 107 2.10 13.52 -0.15
CA GLY A 107 3.49 13.12 -0.33
C GLY A 107 3.76 11.79 0.37
N ALA A 108 4.36 10.85 -0.36
CA ALA A 108 5.12 9.78 0.26
C ALA A 108 6.26 10.43 1.08
N PHE A 109 5.99 10.69 2.36
CA PHE A 109 6.99 11.14 3.31
C PHE A 109 7.93 9.98 3.55
N SER A 110 8.99 9.86 2.75
CA SER A 110 10.04 8.88 2.99
C SER A 110 11.31 9.61 3.41
N GLN A 111 11.61 9.60 4.71
CA GLN A 111 12.86 10.15 5.22
C GLN A 111 13.79 9.03 5.66
N VAL A 112 15.06 9.14 5.29
CA VAL A 112 16.11 8.20 5.67
C VAL A 112 16.83 8.74 6.91
N ILE A 113 16.95 7.91 7.94
CA ILE A 113 17.91 8.08 9.01
C ILE A 113 19.26 7.67 8.45
N GLU A 114 20.12 8.66 8.20
CA GLU A 114 21.51 8.39 7.87
C GLU A 114 22.15 7.50 8.95
N PRO A 115 23.01 6.55 8.57
CA PRO A 115 23.58 5.62 9.54
C PRO A 115 24.29 6.35 10.68
N LEU A 116 23.78 6.17 11.90
CA LEU A 116 24.45 6.54 13.12
C LEU A 116 25.54 5.51 13.36
N THR A 117 26.81 5.87 13.12
CA THR A 117 27.96 4.96 13.25
C THR A 117 28.88 5.39 14.36
N PHE A 118 29.36 4.43 15.16
CA PHE A 118 30.44 4.66 16.11
C PHE A 118 31.33 3.42 16.20
N ASN A 119 32.60 3.64 16.54
CA ASN A 119 33.60 2.60 16.69
C ASN A 119 33.97 2.44 18.17
N VAL A 120 34.15 1.19 18.60
CA VAL A 120 34.84 0.90 19.87
C VAL A 120 36.32 0.72 19.55
N PRO A 121 37.21 1.62 20.02
CA PRO A 121 38.63 1.55 19.67
C PRO A 121 39.26 0.24 20.13
N ASP A 122 40.17 -0.28 19.30
CA ASP A 122 41.00 -1.42 19.67
C ASP A 122 42.19 -0.97 20.55
N ILE A 123 42.59 -1.82 21.50
CA ILE A 123 43.66 -1.53 22.45
C ILE A 123 44.57 -2.76 22.57
N ASP A 124 45.48 -2.86 21.61
CA ASP A 124 46.50 -3.90 21.56
C ASP A 124 47.90 -3.26 21.57
N GLN A 125 48.81 -3.85 22.36
CA GLN A 125 50.20 -3.42 22.39
C GLN A 125 51.14 -4.59 22.70
N THR A 126 52.24 -4.67 21.95
CA THR A 126 53.36 -5.55 22.25
C THR A 126 54.55 -4.72 22.73
N ILE A 127 55.05 -5.05 23.92
CA ILE A 127 56.33 -4.56 24.43
C ILE A 127 57.37 -5.66 24.25
N VAL A 128 58.55 -5.32 23.74
CA VAL A 128 59.72 -6.20 23.77
C VAL A 128 60.81 -5.52 24.57
N GLN A 129 61.25 -6.17 25.65
CA GLN A 129 62.35 -5.72 26.48
C GLN A 129 63.47 -6.76 26.47
N THR A 130 64.70 -6.31 26.21
CA THR A 130 65.87 -7.19 26.28
C THR A 130 66.52 -7.08 27.65
N VAL A 131 66.83 -8.23 28.24
CA VAL A 131 67.57 -8.39 29.49
C VAL A 131 68.86 -9.15 29.19
N THR A 132 70.00 -8.52 29.42
CA THR A 132 71.31 -9.16 29.19
C THR A 132 71.78 -9.86 30.46
N VAL A 133 72.13 -11.14 30.35
CA VAL A 133 72.88 -11.90 31.35
C VAL A 133 74.34 -11.91 30.91
N ASP A 134 75.25 -11.46 31.77
CA ASP A 134 76.67 -11.29 31.46
C ASP A 134 77.59 -12.08 32.39
N SER A 135 78.90 -12.01 32.15
CA SER A 135 79.91 -12.69 32.97
C SER A 135 79.97 -12.17 34.41
N ASP A 136 79.60 -10.92 34.66
CA ASP A 136 79.53 -10.34 36.00
C ASP A 136 78.41 -10.97 36.84
N SER A 137 77.42 -11.57 36.17
CA SER A 137 76.31 -12.31 36.76
C SER A 137 76.70 -13.72 37.24
N LEU A 138 77.81 -14.27 36.75
CA LEU A 138 78.40 -15.50 37.28
C LEU A 138 79.22 -15.10 38.51
N GLY A 139 78.75 -15.43 39.72
CA GLY A 139 79.41 -15.05 40.97
C GLY A 139 80.91 -15.42 41.02
N SER A 140 81.64 -14.92 42.04
CA SER A 140 83.10 -15.15 42.12
C SER A 140 83.45 -16.65 42.12
N LEU A 141 84.01 -17.14 41.01
CA LEU A 141 84.54 -18.50 40.90
C LEU A 141 85.60 -18.74 41.98
N VAL A 142 85.26 -19.56 42.99
CA VAL A 142 86.17 -19.87 44.09
C VAL A 142 87.12 -20.98 43.66
N ILE A 143 88.38 -20.63 43.39
CA ILE A 143 89.42 -21.62 43.14
C ILE A 143 89.90 -22.21 44.47
N PRO A 144 89.88 -23.54 44.67
CA PRO A 144 90.49 -24.16 45.84
C PRO A 144 92.01 -23.93 45.82
N PRO A 145 92.66 -23.78 46.99
CA PRO A 145 94.10 -23.57 47.06
C PRO A 145 94.85 -24.73 46.38
N LEU A 146 95.87 -24.36 45.59
CA LEU A 146 96.75 -25.29 44.90
C LEU A 146 97.50 -26.16 45.93
N SER A 147 97.67 -27.45 45.67
CA SER A 147 98.43 -28.33 46.57
C SER A 147 99.89 -27.89 46.70
N THR A 148 100.45 -27.99 47.90
CA THR A 148 101.83 -27.58 48.22
C THR A 148 102.83 -28.35 47.36
N ILE A 149 103.66 -27.64 46.60
CA ILE A 149 104.72 -28.28 45.80
C ILE A 149 105.90 -28.56 46.73
N THR A 150 106.22 -29.84 46.91
CA THR A 150 107.43 -30.26 47.63
C THR A 150 108.47 -30.68 46.60
N LEU A 151 109.65 -30.05 46.62
CA LEU A 151 110.72 -30.37 45.69
C LEU A 151 111.69 -31.37 46.32
N PRO A 152 112.28 -32.28 45.51
CA PRO A 152 113.26 -33.22 46.02
C PRO A 152 114.49 -32.49 46.56
N GLU A 153 115.16 -33.13 47.52
CA GLU A 153 116.43 -32.70 48.11
C GLU A 153 117.54 -32.77 47.04
N ILE A 154 118.25 -31.67 46.76
CA ILE A 154 119.32 -31.63 45.73
C ILE A 154 120.56 -30.92 46.26
N ASP A 155 121.73 -31.56 46.08
CA ASP A 155 123.04 -31.01 46.42
C ASP A 155 123.62 -30.22 45.22
N GLY A 156 123.90 -28.93 45.41
CA GLY A 156 124.54 -28.04 44.41
C GLY A 156 123.58 -27.29 43.47
N THR A 157 124.14 -26.60 42.46
CA THR A 157 123.34 -25.93 41.41
C THR A 157 122.65 -26.98 40.54
N ALA A 158 121.33 -27.10 40.68
CA ALA A 158 120.52 -28.03 39.93
C ALA A 158 119.30 -27.35 39.33
N THR A 159 118.87 -27.87 38.18
CA THR A 159 117.55 -27.61 37.61
C THR A 159 116.63 -28.73 38.10
N PRO A 160 115.78 -28.51 39.11
CA PRO A 160 114.83 -29.54 39.55
C PRO A 160 113.86 -29.91 38.41
N PRO A 161 113.26 -31.12 38.46
CA PRO A 161 112.26 -31.53 37.48
C PRO A 161 111.01 -30.64 37.57
N ALA A 162 110.32 -30.53 36.43
CA ALA A 162 109.01 -29.91 36.35
C ALA A 162 108.07 -30.46 37.43
N ALA A 163 107.62 -29.60 38.34
CA ALA A 163 106.58 -29.93 39.31
C ALA A 163 105.20 -29.66 38.70
N THR A 164 104.23 -30.55 38.93
CA THR A 164 102.88 -30.46 38.38
C THR A 164 101.85 -30.36 39.51
N VAL A 165 100.93 -29.40 39.45
CA VAL A 165 99.81 -29.26 40.40
C VAL A 165 98.48 -29.25 39.65
N THR A 166 97.48 -29.99 40.14
CA THR A 166 96.13 -30.08 39.52
C THR A 166 95.11 -29.24 40.28
N VAL A 167 94.21 -28.53 39.57
CA VAL A 167 93.09 -27.75 40.13
C VAL A 167 91.79 -28.13 39.42
N ALA A 168 90.70 -28.33 40.17
CA ALA A 168 89.36 -28.55 39.62
C ALA A 168 88.28 -27.66 40.25
N VAL A 169 87.46 -27.00 39.42
CA VAL A 169 86.37 -26.07 39.86
C VAL A 169 85.13 -26.05 38.94
N PHE A 170 85.25 -26.29 37.64
CA PHE A 170 84.18 -26.24 36.62
C PHE A 170 84.41 -27.34 35.57
N ASP A 171 83.48 -27.66 34.65
CA ASP A 171 83.73 -28.68 33.61
C ASP A 171 84.57 -28.11 32.44
N THR A 172 84.13 -26.98 31.88
CA THR A 172 84.91 -26.16 30.94
C THR A 172 84.58 -24.67 31.11
N LEU A 173 85.56 -23.82 30.86
CA LEU A 173 85.42 -22.36 30.90
C LEU A 173 86.13 -21.72 29.71
N THR A 174 85.41 -21.11 28.79
CA THR A 174 85.96 -20.36 27.65
C THR A 174 85.97 -18.87 27.96
N LEU A 175 87.12 -18.24 27.76
CA LEU A 175 87.38 -16.89 28.23
C LEU A 175 87.66 -15.94 27.07
N GLY A 176 86.91 -14.84 26.99
CA GLY A 176 87.17 -13.72 26.11
C GLY A 176 88.38 -12.90 26.57
N GLY A 177 88.59 -12.86 27.89
CA GLY A 177 89.63 -12.06 28.54
C GLY A 177 89.94 -12.47 29.99
N GLY A 178 90.94 -11.80 30.57
CA GLY A 178 91.32 -11.95 31.99
C GLY A 178 92.62 -12.68 32.26
N TYR A 179 92.91 -12.85 33.55
CA TYR A 179 94.16 -13.40 34.05
C TYR A 179 93.93 -14.43 35.16
N LEU A 180 94.75 -15.49 35.17
CA LEU A 180 94.93 -16.33 36.34
C LEU A 180 96.22 -15.92 37.05
N ASP A 181 96.08 -15.39 38.25
CA ASP A 181 97.19 -15.06 39.13
C ASP A 181 97.44 -16.24 40.07
N ILE A 182 98.66 -16.78 40.06
CA ILE A 182 99.11 -17.80 41.01
C ILE A 182 100.18 -17.17 41.87
N ALA A 183 99.82 -16.82 43.10
CA ALA A 183 100.76 -16.42 44.13
C ALA A 183 101.57 -17.65 44.56
N ILE A 184 102.88 -17.49 44.70
CA ILE A 184 103.84 -18.50 45.14
C ILE A 184 104.57 -17.94 46.34
N THR A 185 104.62 -18.69 47.44
CA THR A 185 105.35 -18.30 48.66
C THR A 185 106.33 -19.38 49.07
N LYS A 186 107.56 -18.97 49.40
CA LYS A 186 108.64 -19.85 49.85
C LYS A 186 108.55 -20.04 51.36
N THR A 187 108.41 -21.28 51.83
CA THR A 187 108.11 -21.51 53.27
C THR A 187 109.29 -21.93 54.17
N ALA A 188 110.49 -22.28 53.68
CA ALA A 188 111.66 -22.48 54.56
C ALA A 188 113.00 -22.56 53.80
N SER A 189 113.95 -21.65 54.12
CA SER A 189 115.43 -21.79 54.15
C SER A 189 116.11 -20.44 53.85
N ALA A 190 116.80 -19.86 54.84
CA ALA A 190 117.53 -18.59 54.70
C ALA A 190 118.77 -18.78 53.82
N GLY A 191 118.93 -17.92 52.80
CA GLY A 191 120.15 -17.86 51.96
C GLY A 191 120.06 -18.51 50.57
N LEU A 192 118.98 -19.23 50.23
CA LEU A 192 118.76 -19.81 48.90
C LEU A 192 117.96 -18.84 47.99
N LEU A 193 118.48 -18.53 46.80
CA LEU A 193 117.75 -17.77 45.77
C LEU A 193 117.10 -18.73 44.77
N LEU A 194 115.77 -18.65 44.66
CA LEU A 194 114.97 -19.39 43.68
C LEU A 194 114.57 -18.46 42.53
N GLY A 195 114.81 -18.89 41.30
CA GLY A 195 114.37 -18.20 40.09
C GLY A 195 113.42 -19.08 39.29
N ILE A 196 112.21 -18.62 39.00
CA ILE A 196 111.32 -19.32 38.04
C ILE A 196 111.70 -18.87 36.63
N THR A 197 112.14 -19.80 35.78
CA THR A 197 112.59 -19.48 34.41
C THR A 197 111.56 -19.84 33.34
N ASP A 198 110.61 -20.73 33.66
CA ASP A 198 109.49 -21.04 32.79
C ASP A 198 108.30 -21.48 33.66
N ALA A 199 107.11 -21.04 33.31
CA ALA A 199 105.88 -21.42 34.00
C ALA A 199 104.77 -21.58 32.98
N ARG A 200 104.23 -22.80 32.90
CA ARG A 200 103.27 -23.24 31.90
C ARG A 200 102.01 -23.72 32.60
N LEU A 201 100.87 -23.28 32.11
CA LEU A 201 99.58 -23.88 32.40
C LEU A 201 99.29 -24.91 31.31
N LEU A 202 99.05 -26.15 31.71
CA LEU A 202 98.82 -27.30 30.86
C LEU A 202 97.41 -27.86 31.15
N THR A 203 96.86 -28.63 30.21
CA THR A 203 95.71 -29.51 30.47
C THR A 203 96.14 -30.75 31.26
N ALA A 204 95.20 -31.53 31.79
CA ALA A 204 95.47 -32.85 32.39
C ALA A 204 96.25 -33.82 31.48
N THR A 205 96.17 -33.68 30.16
CA THR A 205 96.90 -34.46 29.14
C THR A 205 98.24 -33.83 28.72
N ASP A 206 98.77 -32.90 29.52
CA ASP A 206 100.05 -32.21 29.30
C ASP A 206 100.09 -31.36 28.02
N THR A 207 98.94 -30.86 27.55
CA THR A 207 98.86 -29.92 26.42
C THR A 207 99.01 -28.48 26.90
N LEU A 208 99.90 -27.69 26.29
CA LEU A 208 100.14 -26.29 26.66
C LEU A 208 98.92 -25.40 26.40
N LEU A 209 98.38 -24.77 27.44
CA LEU A 209 97.33 -23.75 27.36
C LEU A 209 97.93 -22.35 27.22
N VAL A 210 98.82 -21.99 28.15
CA VAL A 210 99.42 -20.66 28.23
C VAL A 210 100.71 -20.66 29.04
N VAL A 211 101.62 -19.73 28.74
CA VAL A 211 102.85 -19.46 29.51
C VAL A 211 102.66 -18.17 30.32
N ALA A 212 103.17 -18.13 31.56
CA ALA A 212 103.07 -16.93 32.39
C ALA A 212 103.82 -15.74 31.76
N ASN A 213 103.19 -14.56 31.76
CA ASN A 213 103.75 -13.32 31.19
C ASN A 213 105.12 -12.95 31.80
N ASN A 214 105.28 -13.20 33.10
CA ASN A 214 106.48 -12.81 33.85
C ASN A 214 107.60 -13.86 33.84
N ALA A 215 107.41 -15.00 33.15
CA ALA A 215 108.40 -16.07 33.04
C ALA A 215 109.02 -16.17 31.62
N SER A 216 108.38 -15.59 30.60
CA SER A 216 108.74 -15.77 29.18
C SER A 216 109.85 -14.86 28.64
N ALA A 217 110.40 -13.95 29.45
CA ALA A 217 111.40 -12.96 29.01
C ALA A 217 112.88 -13.34 29.29
N GLY A 218 113.17 -14.58 29.69
CA GLY A 218 114.55 -15.01 30.00
C GLY A 218 115.17 -14.37 31.25
N VAL A 219 114.39 -13.58 32.01
CA VAL A 219 114.76 -13.07 33.33
C VAL A 219 114.07 -13.95 34.37
N PRO A 220 114.82 -14.70 35.22
CA PRO A 220 114.22 -15.51 36.27
C PRO A 220 113.40 -14.65 37.23
N LEU A 221 112.15 -15.04 37.53
CA LEU A 221 111.38 -14.41 38.60
C LEU A 221 112.02 -14.81 39.95
N ALA A 222 112.68 -13.87 40.61
CA ALA A 222 113.30 -14.09 41.91
C ALA A 222 112.24 -14.24 43.02
N VAL A 223 112.12 -15.44 43.58
CA VAL A 223 111.22 -15.74 44.71
C VAL A 223 112.02 -15.62 45.99
N ASN A 224 112.22 -14.39 46.48
CA ASN A 224 112.98 -14.16 47.71
C ASN A 224 112.19 -14.61 48.95
N ASP A 225 110.89 -14.29 48.99
CA ASP A 225 109.91 -14.75 50.00
C ASP A 225 108.55 -15.06 49.37
N SER A 226 108.12 -14.29 48.36
CA SER A 226 106.90 -14.52 47.55
C SER A 226 107.06 -14.00 46.12
N GLY A 227 106.23 -14.48 45.19
CA GLY A 227 106.10 -13.99 43.82
C GLY A 227 104.74 -14.36 43.21
N THR A 228 104.35 -13.73 42.10
CA THR A 228 103.07 -14.03 41.42
C THR A 228 103.32 -14.36 39.95
N LEU A 229 102.84 -15.52 39.52
CA LEU A 229 102.76 -15.89 38.12
C LEU A 229 101.43 -15.39 37.56
N VAL A 230 101.49 -14.68 36.43
CA VAL A 230 100.31 -14.12 35.78
C VAL A 230 100.13 -14.81 34.43
N PHE A 231 99.05 -15.56 34.27
CA PHE A 231 98.71 -16.25 33.04
C PHE A 231 97.61 -15.49 32.30
N PRO A 232 97.85 -14.96 31.08
CA PRO A 232 96.82 -14.31 30.29
C PRO A 232 95.86 -15.35 29.69
N LEU A 233 94.56 -15.20 29.94
CA LEU A 233 93.57 -16.22 29.59
C LEU A 233 92.72 -15.87 28.35
N ALA A 234 92.97 -14.72 27.72
CA ALA A 234 92.21 -14.30 26.55
C ALA A 234 92.21 -15.35 25.43
N GLY A 235 91.00 -15.72 24.96
CA GLY A 235 90.75 -16.74 23.94
C GLY A 235 91.10 -18.17 24.35
N LYS A 236 91.17 -18.47 25.66
CA LYS A 236 91.52 -19.80 26.18
C LYS A 236 90.29 -20.51 26.72
N THR A 237 90.24 -21.81 26.46
CA THR A 237 89.30 -22.73 27.12
C THR A 237 90.05 -23.51 28.19
N LEU A 238 89.65 -23.33 29.44
CA LEU A 238 90.15 -24.06 30.60
C LEU A 238 89.29 -25.33 30.77
N PRO A 239 89.88 -26.53 30.78
CA PRO A 239 89.17 -27.75 31.16
C PRO A 239 89.04 -27.87 32.68
N ALA A 240 88.27 -28.87 33.12
CA ALA A 240 88.06 -29.17 34.53
C ALA A 240 89.33 -29.37 35.35
N ASP A 241 90.39 -29.89 34.73
CA ASP A 241 91.66 -30.15 35.38
C ASP A 241 92.80 -29.36 34.73
N LEU A 242 93.35 -28.41 35.48
CA LEU A 242 94.50 -27.60 35.07
C LEU A 242 95.79 -28.07 35.73
N LYS A 243 96.87 -28.19 34.96
CA LYS A 243 98.21 -28.56 35.43
C LYS A 243 99.15 -27.36 35.40
N LEU A 244 99.63 -26.90 36.55
CA LEU A 244 100.72 -25.93 36.60
C LEU A 244 102.07 -26.64 36.51
N GLN A 245 102.85 -26.38 35.46
CA GLN A 245 104.24 -26.81 35.33
C GLN A 245 105.19 -25.64 35.50
N VAL A 246 106.09 -25.70 36.49
CA VAL A 246 107.13 -24.70 36.71
C VAL A 246 108.52 -25.29 36.52
N THR A 247 109.39 -24.53 35.86
CA THR A 247 110.83 -24.80 35.78
C THR A 247 111.57 -23.82 36.67
N LEU A 248 112.38 -24.37 37.58
CA LEU A 248 113.08 -23.58 38.59
C LEU A 248 114.57 -23.61 38.31
N THR A 249 115.23 -22.53 38.71
CA THR A 249 116.69 -22.43 38.84
C THR A 249 117.01 -22.10 40.27
N MET A 250 118.01 -22.77 40.83
CA MET A 250 118.47 -22.52 42.19
C MET A 250 119.90 -22.00 42.16
N SER A 251 120.18 -20.94 42.91
CA SER A 251 121.55 -20.45 43.08
C SER A 251 121.83 -20.08 44.54
N GLY A 252 123.02 -20.44 45.01
CA GLY A 252 123.50 -20.14 46.37
C GLY A 252 123.09 -21.18 47.41
N ALA A 253 123.91 -22.21 47.59
CA ALA A 253 123.93 -23.01 48.81
C ALA A 253 125.38 -23.33 49.18
N ALA A 254 125.87 -22.78 50.28
CA ALA A 254 127.09 -23.23 50.93
C ALA A 254 126.70 -24.12 52.11
N GLY A 255 126.61 -25.43 51.86
CA GLY A 255 126.51 -26.47 52.89
C GLY A 255 125.15 -26.62 53.57
N GLY A 256 124.40 -27.65 53.18
CA GLY A 256 123.18 -28.10 53.85
C GLY A 256 122.12 -28.55 52.84
N ASN A 257 121.34 -29.56 53.19
CA ASN A 257 120.21 -30.09 52.44
C ASN A 257 118.91 -29.38 52.86
N PRO A 258 118.40 -28.37 52.12
CA PRO A 258 117.10 -27.79 52.41
C PRO A 258 115.99 -28.54 51.65
N ASN A 259 115.04 -29.10 52.39
CA ASN A 259 113.70 -29.32 51.85
C ASN A 259 112.97 -27.97 51.85
N PHE A 260 112.35 -27.60 50.73
CA PHE A 260 111.49 -26.42 50.66
C PHE A 260 110.15 -26.76 50.03
N THR A 261 109.13 -26.06 50.52
CA THR A 261 107.76 -26.12 50.02
C THR A 261 107.44 -24.78 49.36
N LEU A 262 106.71 -24.85 48.24
CA LEU A 262 106.04 -23.71 47.67
C LEU A 262 104.57 -23.84 48.02
N ASP A 263 104.06 -22.86 48.76
CA ASP A 263 102.63 -22.67 48.94
C ASP A 263 102.10 -21.81 47.80
N SER A 264 100.87 -22.07 47.37
CA SER A 264 100.29 -21.34 46.25
C SER A 264 98.81 -21.07 46.40
N ALA A 265 98.42 -19.83 46.13
CA ALA A 265 97.04 -19.39 46.08
C ALA A 265 96.74 -18.90 44.66
N ALA A 266 95.64 -19.36 44.09
CA ALA A 266 95.19 -18.99 42.76
C ALA A 266 93.98 -18.06 42.84
N SER A 267 93.94 -17.04 42.00
CA SER A 267 92.78 -16.15 41.85
C SER A 267 92.63 -15.70 40.41
N PHE A 268 91.39 -15.64 39.93
CA PHE A 268 91.09 -14.96 38.67
C PHE A 268 91.03 -13.45 38.88
N ARG A 269 91.51 -12.69 37.89
CA ARG A 269 91.41 -11.23 37.84
C ARG A 269 90.90 -10.80 36.46
N ASP A 270 89.97 -9.84 36.44
CA ASP A 270 89.37 -9.25 35.24
C ASP A 270 88.82 -10.32 34.28
N LEU A 271 88.11 -11.31 34.83
CA LEU A 271 87.65 -12.47 34.08
C LEU A 271 86.47 -12.11 33.18
N ASP A 272 86.61 -12.39 31.90
CA ASP A 272 85.56 -12.22 30.90
C ASP A 272 85.25 -13.60 30.31
N ILE A 273 84.04 -14.10 30.57
CA ILE A 273 83.63 -15.48 30.29
C ILE A 273 82.73 -15.48 29.07
N ASP A 274 83.17 -16.13 27.99
CA ASP A 274 82.38 -16.32 26.76
C ASP A 274 81.42 -17.51 26.90
N SER A 275 81.84 -18.59 27.58
CA SER A 275 80.97 -19.75 27.87
C SER A 275 81.49 -20.58 29.04
N ALA A 276 80.58 -21.26 29.74
CA ALA A 276 80.92 -22.14 30.86
C ALA A 276 80.00 -23.36 30.87
N THR A 277 80.53 -24.50 31.33
CA THR A 277 79.75 -25.74 31.54
C THR A 277 79.90 -26.24 32.98
N GLY A 278 78.82 -26.80 33.52
CA GLY A 278 78.78 -27.32 34.89
C GLY A 278 78.94 -26.24 35.98
N VAL A 279 78.47 -25.02 35.75
CA VAL A 279 78.62 -23.89 36.70
C VAL A 279 77.34 -23.60 37.49
N ASP A 280 77.51 -23.17 38.75
CA ASP A 280 76.41 -22.70 39.59
C ASP A 280 76.40 -21.16 39.63
N PHE A 281 75.24 -20.53 39.41
CA PHE A 281 75.10 -19.07 39.48
C PHE A 281 73.66 -18.62 39.75
N VAL A 282 73.50 -17.38 40.26
CA VAL A 282 72.21 -16.72 40.40
C VAL A 282 72.33 -15.28 39.89
N SER A 283 71.52 -14.90 38.90
CA SER A 283 71.42 -13.53 38.39
C SER A 283 70.01 -12.99 38.60
N THR A 284 69.90 -11.72 39.00
CA THR A 284 68.61 -11.06 39.29
C THR A 284 68.48 -9.71 38.59
N PRO A 285 68.51 -9.64 37.25
CA PRO A 285 68.26 -8.40 36.53
C PRO A 285 66.84 -7.87 36.82
N ASN A 286 66.72 -6.56 36.97
CA ASN A 286 65.46 -5.86 37.15
C ASN A 286 65.36 -4.65 36.21
N GLY A 287 64.13 -4.18 35.98
CA GLY A 287 63.90 -3.04 35.12
C GLY A 287 62.45 -2.58 35.11
N THR A 288 62.23 -1.52 34.34
CA THR A 288 60.90 -0.95 34.10
C THR A 288 60.77 -0.69 32.61
N ALA A 289 59.66 -1.11 32.01
CA ALA A 289 59.34 -0.86 30.62
C ALA A 289 58.01 -0.08 30.52
N PRO A 290 57.97 1.08 29.83
CA PRO A 290 56.73 1.80 29.64
C PRO A 290 55.80 1.05 28.69
N LEU A 291 54.52 0.99 29.04
CA LEU A 291 53.43 0.55 28.19
C LEU A 291 52.81 1.79 27.55
N ASP A 292 53.41 2.23 26.43
CA ASP A 292 53.04 3.47 25.73
C ASP A 292 51.80 3.23 24.84
N VAL A 293 50.66 2.94 25.47
CA VAL A 293 49.38 2.78 24.75
C VAL A 293 48.91 4.17 24.35
N ALA A 294 48.96 4.50 23.06
CA ALA A 294 48.38 5.75 22.57
C ALA A 294 46.87 5.75 22.84
N LYS A 295 46.39 6.69 23.66
CA LYS A 295 44.96 6.87 23.91
C LYS A 295 44.22 7.15 22.59
N PRO A 296 43.28 6.30 22.16
CA PRO A 296 42.43 6.63 21.01
C PRO A 296 41.66 7.92 21.29
N ALA A 297 41.54 8.81 20.30
CA ALA A 297 40.95 10.13 20.48
C ALA A 297 39.46 10.05 20.88
N GLU A 298 38.77 9.03 20.39
CA GLU A 298 37.36 8.78 20.67
C GLU A 298 37.16 8.12 22.05
N LEU A 299 38.18 7.53 22.68
CA LEU A 299 38.01 6.82 23.94
C LEU A 299 38.07 7.78 25.13
N VAL A 300 37.01 7.87 25.93
CA VAL A 300 37.01 8.67 27.15
C VAL A 300 37.53 7.84 28.32
N SER A 301 36.91 6.68 28.57
CA SER A 301 37.28 5.71 29.60
C SER A 301 36.76 4.31 29.27
N ALA A 302 37.39 3.27 29.78
CA ALA A 302 36.94 1.88 29.64
C ALA A 302 37.17 1.08 30.93
N THR A 303 36.38 0.03 31.13
CA THR A 303 36.61 -1.01 32.12
C THR A 303 36.71 -2.35 31.40
N VAL A 304 37.82 -3.04 31.59
CA VAL A 304 38.07 -4.33 30.94
C VAL A 304 37.11 -5.38 31.49
N GLY A 305 36.41 -6.09 30.61
CA GLY A 305 35.60 -7.25 30.95
C GLY A 305 36.46 -8.51 30.94
N THR A 306 37.09 -8.78 29.78
CA THR A 306 38.03 -9.89 29.60
C THR A 306 39.26 -9.44 28.83
N GLY A 307 40.44 -9.81 29.32
CA GLY A 307 41.72 -9.44 28.74
C GLY A 307 42.87 -9.76 29.69
N ALA A 308 44.08 -9.77 29.15
CA ALA A 308 45.29 -10.02 29.93
C ALA A 308 46.52 -9.38 29.27
N LEU A 309 47.56 -9.12 30.09
CA LEU A 309 48.92 -8.98 29.60
C LEU A 309 49.61 -10.33 29.72
N VAL A 310 50.06 -10.90 28.60
CA VAL A 310 50.82 -12.16 28.57
C VAL A 310 52.30 -11.83 28.40
N ILE A 311 53.14 -12.28 29.33
CA ILE A 311 54.57 -12.05 29.33
C ILE A 311 55.27 -13.37 29.01
N SER A 312 56.04 -13.42 27.94
CA SER A 312 56.80 -14.59 27.50
C SER A 312 58.30 -14.30 27.55
N LEU A 313 59.10 -15.32 27.87
CA LEU A 313 60.56 -15.27 27.86
C LEU A 313 61.13 -16.11 26.72
N SER A 314 62.12 -15.58 26.01
CA SER A 314 62.93 -16.35 25.07
C SER A 314 63.97 -17.21 25.80
N ASP A 315 64.13 -18.46 25.39
CA ASP A 315 65.23 -19.31 25.87
C ASP A 315 66.52 -19.03 25.05
N PRO A 316 67.62 -18.56 25.68
CA PRO A 316 68.90 -18.37 25.02
C PRO A 316 69.63 -19.69 24.67
N GLY A 317 69.04 -20.86 25.00
CA GLY A 317 69.61 -22.18 24.75
C GLY A 317 70.46 -22.70 25.91
N PHE A 318 70.20 -22.23 27.12
CA PHE A 318 70.93 -22.65 28.31
C PHE A 318 70.47 -24.03 28.80
N SER A 319 71.39 -24.79 29.38
CA SER A 319 71.13 -26.10 29.98
C SER A 319 71.31 -26.01 31.51
N GLY A 320 70.48 -26.70 32.29
CA GLY A 320 70.57 -26.65 33.77
C GLY A 320 70.17 -25.31 34.41
N VAL A 321 69.42 -24.47 33.69
CA VAL A 321 68.95 -23.15 34.15
C VAL A 321 67.43 -23.17 34.40
N SER A 322 67.01 -22.45 35.43
CA SER A 322 65.60 -22.19 35.74
C SER A 322 65.32 -20.70 35.81
N TYR A 323 64.10 -20.31 35.41
CA TYR A 323 63.65 -18.93 35.35
C TYR A 323 62.52 -18.69 36.35
N ALA A 324 62.57 -17.58 37.07
CA ALA A 324 61.45 -17.08 37.85
C ALA A 324 61.27 -15.58 37.59
N LEU A 325 60.08 -15.18 37.14
CA LEU A 325 59.73 -13.79 36.90
C LEU A 325 58.78 -13.30 38.00
N ALA A 326 59.14 -12.18 38.63
CA ALA A 326 58.21 -11.35 39.38
C ALA A 326 57.97 -10.09 38.56
N ALA A 327 56.76 -9.90 38.05
CA ALA A 327 56.38 -8.74 37.25
C ALA A 327 55.08 -8.13 37.78
N SER A 328 54.95 -6.82 37.66
CA SER A 328 53.77 -6.07 38.08
C SER A 328 53.50 -4.92 37.10
N LEU A 329 52.24 -4.79 36.69
CA LEU A 329 51.80 -3.73 35.78
C LEU A 329 51.08 -2.65 36.58
N ASN A 330 51.64 -1.44 36.60
CA ASN A 330 51.04 -0.28 37.25
C ASN A 330 50.04 0.40 36.31
N LEU A 331 48.75 0.38 36.68
CA LEU A 331 47.64 1.00 35.96
C LEU A 331 46.93 2.06 36.81
N ASP A 332 45.81 2.60 36.31
CA ASP A 332 45.06 3.69 36.98
C ASP A 332 44.53 3.27 38.37
N ASP A 333 44.20 2.00 38.56
CA ASP A 333 43.68 1.43 39.80
C ASP A 333 44.76 0.83 40.71
N GLY A 334 46.03 0.85 40.27
CA GLY A 334 47.19 0.39 41.04
C GLY A 334 48.00 -0.73 40.35
N PRO A 335 48.91 -1.38 41.09
CA PRO A 335 49.71 -2.50 40.60
C PRO A 335 48.90 -3.78 40.48
N HIS A 336 49.10 -4.50 39.36
CA HIS A 336 48.57 -5.84 39.11
C HIS A 336 49.70 -6.82 38.88
N ASP A 337 49.79 -7.84 39.73
CA ASP A 337 50.91 -8.77 39.73
C ASP A 337 50.71 -9.93 38.74
N ALA A 338 51.81 -10.32 38.10
CA ALA A 338 51.85 -11.43 37.16
C ALA A 338 51.85 -12.77 37.92
N SER A 339 51.11 -13.72 37.38
CA SER A 339 51.07 -15.10 37.87
C SER A 339 51.60 -16.06 36.78
N PRO A 340 52.32 -17.14 37.16
CA PRO A 340 52.81 -18.11 36.19
C PRO A 340 51.63 -18.82 35.50
N THR A 341 51.79 -19.09 34.21
CA THR A 341 50.82 -19.87 33.43
C THR A 341 51.15 -21.36 33.44
N ALA A 342 50.43 -22.16 32.65
CA ALA A 342 50.77 -23.57 32.43
C ALA A 342 52.07 -23.75 31.63
N ASN A 343 52.49 -22.72 30.87
CA ASN A 343 53.77 -22.70 30.18
C ASN A 343 54.84 -22.12 31.13
N PRO A 344 55.93 -22.85 31.42
CA PRO A 344 56.94 -22.44 32.38
C PRO A 344 57.69 -21.14 32.02
N ASN A 345 57.61 -20.71 30.76
CA ASN A 345 58.24 -19.48 30.27
C ASN A 345 57.22 -18.36 30.03
N GLU A 346 56.01 -18.49 30.56
CA GLU A 346 54.94 -17.49 30.39
C GLU A 346 54.26 -17.14 31.71
N TRP A 347 54.00 -15.86 31.90
CA TRP A 347 53.26 -15.27 33.00
C TRP A 347 52.10 -14.45 32.47
N SER A 348 51.05 -14.28 33.26
CA SER A 348 49.88 -13.49 32.86
C SER A 348 49.44 -12.55 33.98
N ILE A 349 49.09 -11.33 33.60
CA ILE A 349 48.41 -10.34 34.44
C ILE A 349 46.96 -10.28 33.95
N PRO A 350 45.97 -10.81 34.70
CA PRO A 350 44.57 -10.69 34.33
C PRO A 350 44.10 -9.24 34.49
N LEU A 351 43.38 -8.73 33.49
CA LEU A 351 42.94 -7.32 33.48
C LEU A 351 41.44 -7.15 33.73
N ALA A 352 40.70 -8.22 34.00
CA ALA A 352 39.25 -8.13 34.25
C ALA A 352 38.95 -7.19 35.44
N GLY A 353 38.09 -6.19 35.22
CA GLY A 353 37.72 -5.16 36.19
C GLY A 353 38.63 -3.93 36.23
N VAL A 354 39.75 -3.96 35.52
CA VAL A 354 40.69 -2.83 35.45
C VAL A 354 40.08 -1.67 34.68
N SER A 355 40.24 -0.46 35.22
CA SER A 355 39.79 0.78 34.57
C SER A 355 40.93 1.46 33.81
N LEU A 356 40.65 1.87 32.57
CA LEU A 356 41.56 2.54 31.65
C LEU A 356 41.00 3.93 31.31
N SER A 357 41.65 4.99 31.77
CA SER A 357 41.15 6.36 31.60
C SER A 357 42.25 7.36 31.27
N SER A 358 43.42 7.23 31.91
CA SER A 358 44.54 8.15 31.74
C SER A 358 45.42 7.79 30.54
N PHE A 359 45.59 6.49 30.26
CA PHE A 359 46.51 5.97 29.23
C PHE A 359 47.92 6.59 29.35
N SER A 360 48.32 6.97 30.56
CA SER A 360 49.57 7.69 30.81
C SER A 360 50.26 7.14 32.05
N GLY A 361 51.55 6.83 31.93
CA GLY A 361 52.34 6.32 33.06
C GLY A 361 52.14 4.84 33.37
N TYR A 362 51.54 4.07 32.46
CA TYR A 362 51.49 2.62 32.57
C TYR A 362 52.89 2.02 32.39
N ASN A 363 53.33 1.22 33.36
CA ASN A 363 54.69 0.68 33.38
C ASN A 363 54.68 -0.77 33.85
N LEU A 364 55.41 -1.62 33.14
CA LEU A 364 55.73 -2.98 33.55
C LEU A 364 57.02 -2.95 34.37
N GLU A 365 56.91 -3.20 35.67
CA GLU A 365 58.05 -3.44 36.55
C GLU A 365 58.34 -4.94 36.60
N TYR A 366 59.61 -5.32 36.46
CA TYR A 366 59.99 -6.73 36.47
C TYR A 366 61.30 -6.99 37.20
N THR A 367 61.40 -8.18 37.78
CA THR A 367 62.62 -8.78 38.30
C THR A 367 62.66 -10.23 37.80
N LEU A 368 63.65 -10.53 36.97
CA LEU A 368 63.90 -11.86 36.44
C LEU A 368 65.00 -12.51 37.27
N THR A 369 64.73 -13.66 37.87
CA THR A 369 65.75 -14.50 38.52
C THR A 369 66.13 -15.63 37.58
N VAL A 370 67.43 -15.73 37.28
CA VAL A 370 68.04 -16.80 36.50
C VAL A 370 68.93 -17.61 37.43
N ASP A 371 68.54 -18.84 37.73
CA ASP A 371 69.24 -19.74 38.65
C ASP A 371 69.78 -20.95 37.87
N GLY A 372 71.10 -21.08 37.83
CA GLY A 372 71.81 -22.18 37.18
C GLY A 372 72.43 -23.10 38.21
N ALA A 373 72.14 -24.39 38.08
CA ALA A 373 72.75 -25.45 38.91
C ALA A 373 73.39 -26.50 38.00
N GLY A 374 74.72 -26.57 37.97
CA GLY A 374 75.49 -27.35 37.01
C GLY A 374 75.18 -26.93 35.56
N ALA A 375 75.00 -25.64 35.33
CA ALA A 375 74.47 -25.09 34.09
C ALA A 375 75.51 -24.97 32.98
N ASP A 376 75.03 -25.05 31.73
CA ASP A 376 75.80 -24.76 30.52
C ASP A 376 75.30 -23.45 29.91
N VAL A 377 76.19 -22.45 29.82
CA VAL A 377 75.85 -21.08 29.40
C VAL A 377 76.84 -20.53 28.40
N THR A 378 76.35 -19.63 27.54
CA THR A 378 77.14 -18.78 26.64
C THR A 378 76.82 -17.32 26.98
N LEU A 379 77.82 -16.48 27.15
CA LEU A 379 77.68 -15.12 27.67
C LEU A 379 78.43 -14.09 26.80
N PRO A 380 77.98 -12.82 26.76
CA PRO A 380 76.69 -12.37 27.25
C PRO A 380 75.54 -12.96 26.43
N ALA A 381 74.39 -13.21 27.06
CA ALA A 381 73.18 -13.67 26.40
C ALA A 381 72.03 -12.70 26.65
N ASP A 382 71.28 -12.44 25.60
CA ASP A 382 70.09 -11.62 25.66
C ASP A 382 68.86 -12.51 25.84
N ILE A 383 68.11 -12.26 26.91
CA ILE A 383 66.79 -12.83 27.16
C ILE A 383 65.77 -11.76 26.78
N SER A 384 64.97 -12.01 25.75
CA SER A 384 63.84 -11.16 25.39
C SER A 384 62.63 -11.49 26.25
N LEU A 385 62.10 -10.46 26.91
CA LEU A 385 60.82 -10.44 27.59
C LEU A 385 59.82 -9.75 26.67
N THR A 386 58.87 -10.51 26.14
CA THR A 386 57.80 -10.00 25.28
C THR A 386 56.50 -9.97 26.06
N ALA A 387 55.91 -8.78 26.22
CA ALA A 387 54.62 -8.59 26.89
C ALA A 387 53.56 -8.16 25.87
N ASP A 388 52.56 -9.00 25.66
CA ASP A 388 51.45 -8.77 24.74
C ASP A 388 50.18 -8.43 25.52
N LEU A 389 49.69 -7.21 25.34
CA LEU A 389 48.41 -6.74 25.87
C LEU A 389 47.32 -7.08 24.87
N THR A 390 46.30 -7.82 25.33
CA THR A 390 45.11 -8.11 24.52
C THR A 390 43.84 -7.93 25.35
N ILE A 391 42.92 -7.13 24.82
CA ILE A 391 41.58 -6.94 25.40
C ILE A 391 40.56 -7.59 24.45
N SER A 392 39.77 -8.52 24.98
CA SER A 392 38.76 -9.24 24.17
C SER A 392 37.35 -8.71 24.40
N GLN A 393 37.10 -8.06 25.54
CA GLN A 393 35.80 -7.46 25.86
C GLN A 393 35.97 -6.31 26.86
N PHE A 394 35.23 -5.23 26.67
CA PHE A 394 34.98 -4.22 27.70
C PHE A 394 33.68 -4.55 28.44
N SER A 395 33.72 -4.51 29.78
CA SER A 395 32.49 -4.59 30.58
C SER A 395 31.71 -3.27 30.51
N GLN A 396 32.43 -2.15 30.42
CA GLN A 396 31.88 -0.82 30.16
C GLN A 396 32.88 0.00 29.34
N VAL A 397 32.39 0.82 28.41
CA VAL A 397 33.20 1.79 27.68
C VAL A 397 32.44 3.11 27.52
N VAL A 398 33.16 4.22 27.55
CA VAL A 398 32.65 5.55 27.25
C VAL A 398 33.45 6.11 26.08
N VAL A 399 32.77 6.42 24.99
CA VAL A 399 33.37 7.01 23.78
C VAL A 399 32.78 8.38 23.48
N GLN A 400 33.55 9.24 22.84
CA GLN A 400 33.09 10.46 22.22
C GLN A 400 32.44 10.10 20.89
N ALA A 401 31.15 10.39 20.74
CA ALA A 401 30.39 10.10 19.53
C ALA A 401 29.33 11.19 19.33
N ASP A 402 29.68 12.21 18.55
CA ASP A 402 28.78 13.34 18.31
C ASP A 402 27.68 12.97 17.30
N GLY A 403 26.48 13.54 17.47
CA GLY A 403 25.40 13.42 16.49
C GLY A 403 24.60 12.12 16.54
N LEU A 404 24.66 11.37 17.66
CA LEU A 404 23.86 10.15 17.86
C LEU A 404 22.40 10.39 18.29
N ASP A 405 22.03 11.64 18.58
CA ASP A 405 20.64 12.05 18.73
C ASP A 405 20.16 12.67 17.41
N PHE A 406 19.04 12.18 16.90
CA PHE A 406 18.40 12.68 15.68
C PHE A 406 17.04 13.27 16.05
N SER A 407 16.75 14.46 15.55
CA SER A 407 15.41 15.04 15.63
C SER A 407 15.14 15.81 14.35
N THR A 408 13.96 15.62 13.80
CA THR A 408 13.51 16.30 12.60
C THR A 408 12.03 16.64 12.70
N THR A 409 11.65 17.71 12.04
CA THR A 409 10.26 18.12 11.85
C THR A 409 10.06 18.27 10.37
N GLU A 410 9.13 17.50 9.82
CA GLU A 410 8.83 17.49 8.40
C GLU A 410 7.38 17.87 8.19
N ASN A 411 7.12 18.59 7.10
CA ASN A 411 5.80 19.14 6.82
C ASN A 411 5.31 18.54 5.52
N VAL A 412 4.39 17.61 5.66
CA VAL A 412 3.67 16.96 4.57
C VAL A 412 2.70 17.97 3.96
N VAL A 413 2.98 18.45 2.75
CA VAL A 413 2.19 19.47 2.08
C VAL A 413 0.93 18.84 1.50
N VAL A 414 -0.24 19.41 1.81
CA VAL A 414 -1.50 19.04 1.17
C VAL A 414 -1.65 19.84 -0.13
N ASP A 415 -1.91 19.17 -1.25
CA ASP A 415 -2.08 19.85 -2.54
C ASP A 415 -3.25 20.84 -2.50
N ALA A 416 -3.04 22.04 -3.03
CA ALA A 416 -4.04 23.08 -3.14
C ALA A 416 -5.24 22.66 -4.01
N ALA A 417 -5.04 21.77 -4.99
CA ALA A 417 -6.11 21.22 -5.81
C ALA A 417 -7.06 20.34 -4.98
N VAL A 418 -6.55 19.60 -4.00
CA VAL A 418 -7.36 18.78 -3.09
C VAL A 418 -8.16 19.66 -2.13
N LEU A 419 -7.56 20.75 -1.62
CA LEU A 419 -8.19 21.69 -0.69
C LEU A 419 -9.37 22.48 -1.30
N GLU A 420 -9.49 22.54 -2.63
CA GLU A 420 -10.63 23.17 -3.30
C GLU A 420 -11.92 22.34 -3.15
N TYR A 421 -11.79 21.01 -3.10
CA TYR A 421 -12.91 20.08 -3.18
C TYR A 421 -13.12 19.24 -1.92
N LEU A 422 -12.12 19.14 -1.04
CA LEU A 422 -12.15 18.31 0.17
C LEU A 422 -12.38 19.15 1.42
N GLN A 423 -13.41 18.81 2.20
CA GLN A 423 -13.66 19.41 3.51
C GLN A 423 -12.99 18.61 4.63
N ALA A 424 -13.13 17.29 4.60
CA ALA A 424 -12.58 16.39 5.61
C ALA A 424 -12.28 15.00 5.01
N ALA A 425 -11.39 14.25 5.65
CA ALA A 425 -11.16 12.84 5.34
C ALA A 425 -11.03 12.02 6.63
N THR A 426 -11.59 10.81 6.61
CA THR A 426 -11.40 9.80 7.67
C THR A 426 -10.54 8.68 7.11
N PHE A 427 -9.61 8.16 7.90
CA PHE A 427 -8.65 7.13 7.51
C PHE A 427 -8.89 5.84 8.30
N ASP A 428 -8.88 4.70 7.59
CA ASP A 428 -8.94 3.37 8.19
C ASP A 428 -7.60 3.02 8.83
N ASP A 429 -6.51 3.39 8.15
CA ASP A 429 -5.14 3.19 8.61
C ASP A 429 -4.39 4.53 8.55
N ALA A 430 -3.85 4.93 9.70
CA ALA A 430 -2.92 6.06 9.83
C ALA A 430 -1.77 5.68 10.77
N TYR A 431 -0.61 5.39 10.17
CA TYR A 431 0.56 4.97 10.92
C TYR A 431 1.85 5.51 10.30
N LEU A 432 2.86 5.70 11.15
CA LEU A 432 4.23 5.86 10.71
C LEU A 432 4.84 4.47 10.58
N GLN A 433 5.17 4.05 9.37
CA GLN A 433 5.95 2.84 9.13
C GLN A 433 7.44 3.14 9.29
N LEU A 434 8.12 2.27 10.02
CA LEU A 434 9.55 2.35 10.27
C LEU A 434 10.20 1.11 9.71
N ASN A 435 11.23 1.32 8.91
CA ASN A 435 12.09 0.25 8.42
C ASN A 435 13.50 0.54 8.90
N PHE A 436 14.00 -0.21 9.89
CA PHE A 436 15.34 0.04 10.43
C PHE A 436 16.23 -1.20 10.37
N THR A 437 17.53 -0.94 10.32
CA THR A 437 18.61 -1.92 10.43
C THR A 437 19.33 -1.66 11.74
N ASN A 438 19.17 -2.56 12.71
CA ASN A 438 19.78 -2.44 14.03
C ASN A 438 21.06 -3.28 14.13
N GLY A 439 22.22 -2.63 14.06
CA GLY A 439 23.54 -3.21 14.30
C GLY A 439 24.17 -2.75 15.63
N LEU A 440 23.37 -2.40 16.63
CA LEU A 440 23.82 -1.94 17.95
C LEU A 440 24.10 -3.12 18.92
N PRO A 441 24.91 -2.92 19.97
CA PRO A 441 25.14 -3.94 20.99
C PRO A 441 23.88 -4.19 21.85
N VAL A 442 23.78 -5.40 22.44
CA VAL A 442 22.57 -5.95 23.10
C VAL A 442 21.96 -5.05 24.19
N ASP A 443 22.77 -4.20 24.83
CA ASP A 443 22.35 -3.33 25.94
C ASP A 443 22.13 -1.86 25.50
N LEU A 444 22.13 -1.56 24.20
CA LEU A 444 21.91 -0.23 23.66
C LEU A 444 20.51 -0.14 23.00
N ASP A 445 19.53 0.32 23.76
CA ASP A 445 18.18 0.51 23.27
C ASP A 445 18.07 1.78 22.43
N VAL A 446 17.25 1.72 21.37
CA VAL A 446 16.84 2.88 20.59
C VAL A 446 15.47 3.31 21.08
N THR A 447 15.34 4.54 21.57
CA THR A 447 14.04 5.13 21.89
C THR A 447 13.64 6.08 20.78
N LEU A 448 12.56 5.72 20.11
CA LEU A 448 11.92 6.53 19.10
C LEU A 448 10.71 7.24 19.69
N THR A 449 10.64 8.54 19.48
CA THR A 449 9.45 9.33 19.81
C THR A 449 8.96 10.00 18.54
N SER A 450 7.72 9.73 18.16
CA SER A 450 7.05 10.38 17.05
C SER A 450 5.83 11.12 17.54
N SER A 451 5.63 12.35 17.09
CA SER A 451 4.36 13.05 17.20
C SER A 451 3.93 13.55 15.84
N VAL A 452 2.72 13.17 15.46
CA VAL A 452 1.98 13.86 14.40
C VAL A 452 0.97 14.74 15.13
N LEU A 453 0.84 16.00 14.72
CA LEU A 453 0.00 16.99 15.42
C LEU A 453 -1.50 16.75 15.16
N LEU A 454 -1.95 15.50 15.31
CA LEU A 454 -3.28 15.01 15.02
C LEU A 454 -3.77 14.24 16.25
N SER A 455 -4.03 15.01 17.32
CA SER A 455 -4.76 14.65 18.56
C SER A 455 -4.25 13.52 19.48
N GLY A 456 -3.30 12.68 19.08
CA GLY A 456 -2.59 11.76 19.98
C GLY A 456 -1.29 12.37 20.48
N GLY A 457 -1.03 12.40 21.79
CA GLY A 457 0.28 12.79 22.30
C GLY A 457 1.42 11.93 21.71
N PRO A 458 2.70 12.32 21.87
CA PRO A 458 3.82 11.58 21.30
C PRO A 458 3.76 10.10 21.69
N ASP A 459 3.81 9.19 20.71
CA ASP A 459 4.02 7.77 20.97
C ASP A 459 5.52 7.53 21.12
N THR A 460 5.90 6.73 22.11
CA THR A 460 7.28 6.39 22.40
C THR A 460 7.43 4.88 22.35
N ARG A 461 8.32 4.40 21.47
CA ARG A 461 8.73 2.99 21.45
C ARG A 461 10.21 2.86 21.74
N THR A 462 10.52 1.89 22.59
CA THR A 462 11.88 1.49 22.89
C THR A 462 12.15 0.13 22.25
N PHE A 463 13.24 0.04 21.52
CA PHE A 463 13.70 -1.16 20.83
C PHE A 463 14.96 -1.67 21.51
N THR A 464 14.92 -2.93 21.95
CA THR A 464 16.09 -3.60 22.52
C THR A 464 16.79 -4.39 21.44
N ALA A 465 18.11 -4.23 21.33
CA ALA A 465 18.92 -4.96 20.37
C ALA A 465 18.90 -6.48 20.68
N LEU A 466 18.52 -7.31 19.70
CA LEU A 466 18.18 -8.72 19.95
C LEU A 466 19.34 -9.73 19.79
N ALA A 467 20.43 -9.41 19.08
CA ALA A 467 21.55 -10.34 18.86
C ALA A 467 22.63 -9.69 17.97
N PRO A 468 23.86 -10.26 17.90
CA PRO A 468 25.04 -9.60 17.30
C PRO A 468 25.05 -9.49 15.77
N ALA A 469 23.92 -9.70 15.08
CA ALA A 469 23.81 -9.53 13.63
C ALA A 469 22.80 -8.42 13.32
N PRO A 470 23.03 -7.60 12.28
CA PRO A 470 22.09 -6.56 11.89
C PRO A 470 20.71 -7.18 11.60
N VAL A 471 19.71 -6.80 12.39
CA VAL A 471 18.32 -7.23 12.15
C VAL A 471 17.61 -6.10 11.40
N VAL A 472 16.96 -6.47 10.30
CA VAL A 472 16.03 -5.57 9.60
C VAL A 472 14.65 -5.80 10.19
N GLU A 473 14.04 -4.75 10.74
CA GLU A 473 12.69 -4.78 11.30
C GLU A 473 11.80 -3.72 10.63
N THR A 474 10.54 -4.11 10.40
CA THR A 474 9.48 -3.22 9.93
C THR A 474 8.44 -3.09 11.04
N ILE A 475 8.13 -1.86 11.43
CA ILE A 475 7.20 -1.58 12.53
C ILE A 475 6.24 -0.48 12.09
N ASN A 476 4.95 -0.67 12.37
CA ASN A 476 3.94 0.36 12.15
C ASN A 476 3.59 0.98 13.50
N LEU A 477 3.89 2.27 13.69
CA LEU A 477 3.46 3.06 14.83
C LEU A 477 2.14 3.72 14.49
N LEU A 478 1.08 3.23 15.12
CA LEU A 478 -0.24 3.84 15.04
C LEU A 478 -0.17 5.25 15.60
N ILE A 479 -0.60 6.22 14.80
CA ILE A 479 -0.62 7.64 15.16
C ILE A 479 -1.78 7.93 16.14
N ASP A 480 -2.85 7.13 16.07
CA ASP A 480 -3.94 7.13 17.04
C ASP A 480 -4.32 5.69 17.43
N ALA A 481 -4.67 5.49 18.70
CA ALA A 481 -5.22 4.24 19.22
C ALA A 481 -6.72 4.09 18.93
N THR A 482 -7.39 5.14 18.42
CA THR A 482 -8.76 5.05 17.93
C THR A 482 -8.80 4.54 16.48
N PRO A 483 -9.80 3.74 16.10
CA PRO A 483 -9.83 3.03 14.81
C PRO A 483 -10.10 3.92 13.60
N THR A 484 -10.28 5.24 13.77
CA THR A 484 -10.62 6.15 12.68
C THR A 484 -10.02 7.52 12.96
N MET A 485 -8.94 7.86 12.25
CA MET A 485 -8.35 9.19 12.29
C MET A 485 -9.11 10.11 11.34
N GLN A 486 -9.48 11.32 11.77
CA GLN A 486 -10.15 12.31 10.93
C GLN A 486 -9.27 13.56 10.80
N ILE A 487 -9.11 14.07 9.58
CA ILE A 487 -8.49 15.37 9.31
C ILE A 487 -9.58 16.30 8.77
N ASP A 488 -9.77 17.44 9.43
CA ASP A 488 -10.61 18.54 8.94
C ASP A 488 -9.73 19.57 8.21
N PHE A 489 -9.91 19.69 6.89
CA PHE A 489 -9.16 20.63 6.06
C PHE A 489 -9.75 22.05 6.10
N ALA A 490 -10.96 22.22 6.64
CA ALA A 490 -11.61 23.52 6.81
C ALA A 490 -11.24 24.21 8.14
N LEU A 491 -10.66 23.48 9.11
CA LEU A 491 -10.26 24.01 10.41
C LEU A 491 -8.73 23.98 10.62
N PRO A 492 -8.09 25.11 10.99
CA PRO A 492 -6.64 25.21 11.19
C PRO A 492 -6.13 24.53 12.48
N GLY A 493 -6.94 23.64 13.09
CA GLY A 493 -6.56 22.92 14.31
C GLY A 493 -5.63 21.74 14.06
N ASP A 494 -5.82 21.08 12.91
CA ASP A 494 -5.17 19.82 12.54
C ASP A 494 -4.06 20.00 11.49
N LEU A 495 -3.98 21.19 10.89
CA LEU A 495 -3.02 21.57 9.85
C LEU A 495 -2.27 22.84 10.22
N VAL A 496 -1.02 22.95 9.79
CA VAL A 496 -0.19 24.14 9.99
C VAL A 496 -0.02 24.86 8.66
N ASP A 497 -0.31 26.16 8.62
CA ASP A 497 0.01 27.01 7.47
C ASP A 497 1.49 27.38 7.49
N ILE A 498 2.22 26.90 6.48
CA ILE A 498 3.65 27.18 6.26
C ILE A 498 3.81 27.86 4.91
N GLY A 499 3.83 29.19 4.92
CA GLY A 499 4.08 29.98 3.72
C GLY A 499 2.93 29.99 2.71
N GLY A 500 1.70 29.76 3.17
CA GLY A 500 0.49 29.71 2.34
C GLY A 500 0.10 28.30 1.89
N ALA A 501 0.84 27.27 2.32
CA ALA A 501 0.50 25.87 2.11
C ALA A 501 0.09 25.23 3.45
N LEU A 502 -1.03 24.49 3.46
CA LEU A 502 -1.44 23.71 4.62
C LEU A 502 -0.65 22.41 4.67
N CYS A 503 -0.09 22.11 5.84
CA CYS A 503 0.77 20.95 6.04
C CYS A 503 0.39 20.12 7.27
N ILE A 504 0.66 18.83 7.21
CA ILE A 504 0.67 17.91 8.35
C ILE A 504 2.09 17.88 8.93
N PRO A 505 2.34 18.43 10.14
CA PRO A 505 3.65 18.36 10.77
C PRO A 505 3.88 16.96 11.38
N VAL A 506 5.02 16.37 11.04
CA VAL A 506 5.50 15.09 11.56
C VAL A 506 6.83 15.34 12.27
N ASP A 507 6.83 15.19 13.59
CA ASP A 507 8.02 15.26 14.41
C ASP A 507 8.52 13.86 14.72
N ILE A 508 9.80 13.62 14.45
CA ILE A 508 10.45 12.34 14.74
C ILE A 508 11.73 12.64 15.52
N SER A 509 11.93 11.93 16.61
CA SER A 509 13.16 11.94 17.37
C SER A 509 13.63 10.54 17.71
N VAL A 510 14.94 10.33 17.63
CA VAL A 510 15.63 9.09 17.93
C VAL A 510 16.69 9.40 18.97
N SER A 511 16.73 8.60 20.03
CA SER A 511 17.73 8.69 21.09
C SER A 511 18.24 7.30 21.45
N LEU A 512 19.51 7.20 21.82
CA LEU A 512 20.13 5.95 22.26
C LEU A 512 20.28 5.95 23.78
N THR A 513 19.96 4.82 24.44
CA THR A 513 20.25 4.69 25.88
C THR A 513 21.74 4.81 26.15
N GLY A 514 22.11 5.55 27.19
CA GLY A 514 23.52 5.75 27.55
C GLY A 514 24.23 6.84 26.73
N TYR A 515 23.58 7.44 25.73
CA TYR A 515 24.06 8.64 25.07
C TYR A 515 23.69 9.90 25.86
N ASN A 516 24.61 10.85 25.94
CA ASN A 516 24.40 12.16 26.56
C ASN A 516 24.72 13.26 25.55
N SER A 517 23.69 13.87 24.95
CA SER A 517 23.84 14.97 23.99
C SER A 517 24.50 16.23 24.55
N GLY A 518 24.45 16.44 25.87
CA GLY A 518 25.11 17.57 26.50
C GLY A 518 26.64 17.46 26.50
N THR A 519 27.16 16.23 26.51
CA THR A 519 28.62 15.95 26.51
C THR A 519 29.12 15.29 25.22
N GLY A 520 28.23 14.80 24.35
CA GLY A 520 28.58 14.05 23.14
C GLY A 520 29.17 12.67 23.45
N GLN A 521 28.80 12.07 24.58
CA GLN A 521 29.41 10.82 25.07
C GLN A 521 28.41 9.68 25.08
N LEU A 522 28.85 8.50 24.60
CA LEU A 522 28.08 7.26 24.60
C LEU A 522 28.69 6.27 25.58
N THR A 523 27.88 5.79 26.53
CA THR A 523 28.25 4.71 27.45
C THR A 523 27.67 3.39 26.98
N MET A 524 28.52 2.38 26.82
CA MET A 524 28.13 1.04 26.36
C MET A 524 28.63 -0.03 27.34
N THR A 525 27.96 -1.19 27.36
CA THR A 525 28.34 -2.34 28.18
C THR A 525 28.57 -3.58 27.32
N ASN A 526 29.45 -4.47 27.80
CA ASN A 526 29.70 -5.78 27.22
C ASN A 526 30.13 -5.79 25.73
N VAL A 527 30.82 -4.75 25.27
CA VAL A 527 31.22 -4.58 23.85
C VAL A 527 32.60 -5.15 23.54
N VAL A 528 32.77 -5.57 22.28
CA VAL A 528 34.05 -6.06 21.75
C VAL A 528 34.87 -4.89 21.18
N PRO A 529 36.17 -4.77 21.53
CA PRO A 529 37.07 -3.79 20.92
C PRO A 529 37.20 -3.97 19.40
N GLY A 530 37.51 -2.89 18.67
CA GLY A 530 37.69 -2.89 17.22
C GLY A 530 36.41 -3.11 16.39
N THR A 531 35.23 -3.19 17.02
CA THR A 531 33.96 -3.42 16.33
C THR A 531 33.25 -2.10 16.00
N ASP A 532 32.78 -1.99 14.74
CA ASP A 532 31.91 -0.91 14.29
C ASP A 532 30.44 -1.27 14.55
N TYR A 533 29.70 -0.35 15.13
CA TYR A 533 28.26 -0.48 15.35
C TYR A 533 27.52 0.60 14.56
N SER A 534 26.32 0.25 14.09
CA SER A 534 25.51 1.20 13.34
C SER A 534 24.01 1.01 13.56
N PHE A 535 23.28 2.12 13.44
CA PHE A 535 21.82 2.14 13.38
C PHE A 535 21.39 3.03 12.23
N SER A 536 20.54 2.51 11.35
CA SER A 536 19.94 3.27 10.25
C SER A 536 18.50 2.85 10.04
N GLY A 537 17.74 3.66 9.33
CA GLY A 537 16.38 3.29 8.97
C GLY A 537 15.71 4.32 8.08
N SER A 538 14.43 4.14 7.84
CA SER A 538 13.58 5.10 7.16
C SER A 538 12.21 5.12 7.80
N PHE A 539 11.52 6.23 7.60
CA PHE A 539 10.14 6.44 8.04
C PHE A 539 9.27 6.72 6.84
N GLU A 540 8.06 6.16 6.85
CA GLU A 540 7.01 6.40 5.88
C GLU A 540 5.70 6.74 6.57
N LEU A 541 5.08 7.88 6.27
CA LEU A 541 3.72 8.17 6.73
C LEU A 541 2.75 7.48 5.77
N VAL A 542 1.92 6.57 6.29
CA VAL A 542 0.90 5.87 5.50
C VAL A 542 -0.48 6.32 5.97
N LEU A 543 -1.27 6.84 5.03
CA LEU A 543 -2.65 7.29 5.22
C LEU A 543 -3.55 6.56 4.21
N THR A 544 -4.48 5.73 4.69
CA THR A 544 -5.43 5.00 3.83
C THR A 544 -6.84 5.56 4.06
N PRO A 545 -7.42 6.29 3.10
CA PRO A 545 -8.71 6.95 3.30
C PRO A 545 -9.87 5.93 3.33
N ALA A 546 -10.72 6.05 4.34
CA ALA A 546 -11.95 5.29 4.51
C ALA A 546 -13.14 6.03 3.90
N THR A 547 -13.25 7.32 4.21
CA THR A 547 -14.34 8.19 3.76
C THR A 547 -13.82 9.59 3.49
N ILE A 548 -14.36 10.26 2.48
CA ILE A 548 -14.09 11.68 2.22
C ILE A 548 -15.38 12.49 2.33
N THR A 549 -15.28 13.70 2.87
CA THR A 549 -16.36 14.69 2.89
C THR A 549 -16.04 15.78 1.88
N LEU A 550 -16.93 15.94 0.90
CA LEU A 550 -16.78 16.96 -0.13
C LEU A 550 -17.09 18.36 0.43
N GLY A 551 -16.29 19.33 0.00
CA GLY A 551 -16.54 20.75 0.16
C GLY A 551 -17.80 21.21 -0.58
N ALA A 552 -18.09 22.51 -0.49
CA ALA A 552 -19.26 23.09 -1.16
C ALA A 552 -19.06 23.11 -2.68
N ILE A 553 -19.49 22.02 -3.33
CA ILE A 553 -19.55 21.92 -4.79
C ILE A 553 -20.99 22.20 -5.22
N SER A 554 -21.17 23.18 -6.10
CA SER A 554 -22.42 23.44 -6.80
C SER A 554 -22.21 23.31 -8.30
N GLN A 555 -23.17 22.68 -8.96
CA GLN A 555 -23.28 22.78 -10.41
C GLN A 555 -24.72 23.09 -10.76
N SER A 556 -24.89 24.04 -11.66
CA SER A 556 -26.17 24.37 -12.25
C SER A 556 -26.15 24.28 -13.76
N GLY A 557 -27.33 24.07 -14.32
CA GLY A 557 -27.54 24.03 -15.75
C GLY A 557 -28.99 24.25 -16.11
N ALA A 558 -29.26 24.23 -17.41
CA ALA A 558 -30.61 24.31 -17.95
C ALA A 558 -30.78 23.26 -19.05
N PHE A 559 -32.03 22.86 -19.24
CA PHE A 559 -32.46 21.86 -20.20
C PHE A 559 -33.69 22.38 -20.97
N PRO A 560 -33.62 22.51 -22.31
CA PRO A 560 -32.45 22.30 -23.17
C PRO A 560 -31.27 23.23 -22.83
N GLU A 561 -30.07 22.84 -23.26
CA GLU A 561 -28.85 23.65 -23.10
C GLU A 561 -28.92 24.95 -23.92
N ALA A 562 -28.02 25.89 -23.64
CA ALA A 562 -28.01 27.21 -24.28
C ALA A 562 -27.95 27.11 -25.82
N GLY A 563 -29.05 27.50 -26.49
CA GLY A 563 -29.20 27.44 -27.95
C GLY A 563 -29.99 26.24 -28.47
N GLY A 564 -30.43 25.34 -27.59
CA GLY A 564 -31.41 24.30 -27.90
C GLY A 564 -32.84 24.84 -27.93
N GLU A 565 -33.73 24.11 -28.61
CA GLU A 565 -35.14 24.48 -28.75
C GLU A 565 -35.94 24.03 -27.51
N PRO A 566 -36.64 24.94 -26.80
CA PRO A 566 -37.46 24.60 -25.64
C PRO A 566 -38.58 23.59 -25.95
N PHE A 567 -39.07 22.87 -24.94
CA PHE A 567 -40.21 21.98 -25.17
C PHE A 567 -41.46 22.77 -25.52
N ASP A 568 -42.16 22.31 -26.54
CA ASP A 568 -43.44 22.83 -26.97
C ASP A 568 -44.53 21.76 -26.88
N PHE A 569 -45.33 21.83 -25.82
CA PHE A 569 -46.51 20.99 -25.63
C PHE A 569 -47.78 21.63 -26.20
N SER A 570 -47.70 22.81 -26.83
CA SER A 570 -48.89 23.50 -27.38
C SER A 570 -49.53 22.71 -28.52
N ALA A 571 -48.73 21.95 -29.27
CA ALA A 571 -49.22 21.08 -30.35
C ALA A 571 -50.17 19.97 -29.84
N LEU A 572 -50.08 19.58 -28.56
CA LEU A 572 -51.00 18.61 -27.95
C LEU A 572 -52.44 19.13 -27.92
N GLY A 573 -52.66 20.45 -28.01
CA GLY A 573 -54.00 21.02 -28.15
C GLY A 573 -54.72 20.58 -29.42
N ASN A 574 -53.99 20.14 -30.45
CA ASN A 574 -54.56 19.62 -31.70
C ASN A 574 -54.96 18.14 -31.59
N LEU A 575 -54.28 17.36 -30.74
CA LEU A 575 -54.55 15.93 -30.53
C LEU A 575 -55.55 15.68 -29.38
N LEU A 576 -55.45 16.48 -28.32
CA LEU A 576 -56.26 16.41 -27.11
C LEU A 576 -57.15 17.65 -27.03
N PRO A 577 -58.38 17.60 -27.59
CA PRO A 577 -59.32 18.71 -27.57
C PRO A 577 -59.69 19.15 -26.13
N ALA A 578 -60.27 20.34 -26.03
CA ALA A 578 -60.69 20.94 -24.77
C ALA A 578 -61.57 19.97 -23.95
N GLY A 579 -61.17 19.76 -22.68
CA GLY A 579 -61.84 18.86 -21.73
C GLY A 579 -61.23 17.45 -21.64
N LEU A 580 -60.29 17.11 -22.53
CA LEU A 580 -59.41 15.94 -22.38
C LEU A 580 -58.05 16.36 -21.81
N ASN A 581 -57.74 15.85 -20.63
CA ASN A 581 -56.45 16.01 -19.99
C ASN A 581 -55.78 14.65 -19.82
N LEU A 582 -54.49 14.66 -19.54
CA LEU A 582 -53.77 13.48 -19.13
C LEU A 582 -53.97 13.27 -17.62
N ASP A 583 -54.21 12.02 -17.19
CA ASP A 583 -54.25 11.64 -15.77
C ASP A 583 -52.84 11.45 -15.24
N GLY A 584 -52.61 12.01 -14.07
CA GLY A 584 -51.34 12.04 -13.38
C GLY A 584 -51.09 10.73 -12.67
N THR A 585 -50.57 9.74 -13.38
CA THR A 585 -49.60 8.87 -12.73
C THR A 585 -48.29 9.64 -12.57
N THR A 586 -47.63 9.44 -11.44
CA THR A 586 -46.49 10.24 -10.95
C THR A 586 -45.43 10.42 -12.02
N SER A 587 -45.16 11.67 -12.42
CA SER A 587 -43.86 11.96 -13.01
C SER A 587 -42.82 11.71 -11.94
N ASN A 588 -41.89 10.81 -12.18
CA ASN A 588 -40.83 10.52 -11.22
C ASN A 588 -39.51 10.97 -11.79
N LEU A 589 -38.71 11.54 -10.91
CA LEU A 589 -37.29 11.71 -11.08
C LEU A 589 -36.59 10.53 -10.39
N LEU A 590 -35.85 9.72 -11.15
CA LEU A 590 -34.85 8.82 -10.57
C LEU A 590 -33.47 9.43 -10.76
N LEU A 591 -32.73 9.54 -9.65
CA LEU A 591 -31.33 9.92 -9.65
C LEU A 591 -30.48 8.67 -9.48
N THR A 592 -29.61 8.39 -10.43
CA THR A 592 -28.67 7.25 -10.33
C THR A 592 -27.24 7.76 -10.39
N SER A 593 -26.32 7.06 -9.71
CA SER A 593 -24.88 7.21 -9.91
C SER A 593 -24.20 5.86 -10.09
N ASP A 594 -23.07 5.94 -10.78
CA ASP A 594 -22.02 4.94 -10.88
C ASP A 594 -21.28 4.67 -9.55
N GLN A 595 -21.39 5.55 -8.56
CA GLN A 595 -20.94 5.30 -7.18
C GLN A 595 -22.06 4.64 -6.36
N THR A 596 -21.69 3.60 -5.62
CA THR A 596 -22.65 2.79 -4.86
C THR A 596 -23.02 3.39 -3.51
N ASP A 597 -22.20 4.27 -2.94
CA ASP A 597 -22.29 4.71 -1.55
C ASP A 597 -22.11 6.24 -1.38
N LEU A 598 -22.93 7.00 -2.12
CA LEU A 598 -23.11 8.45 -1.93
C LEU A 598 -24.20 8.73 -0.89
N ASP A 599 -23.88 9.57 0.08
CA ASP A 599 -24.86 10.14 1.02
C ASP A 599 -25.81 11.14 0.32
N ASP A 600 -26.83 11.60 1.06
CA ASP A 600 -27.83 12.56 0.58
C ASP A 600 -27.19 13.90 0.14
N PHE A 601 -27.69 14.48 -0.96
CA PHE A 601 -27.29 15.80 -1.44
C PHE A 601 -28.51 16.69 -1.70
N ASN A 602 -28.28 17.97 -1.94
CA ASN A 602 -29.34 18.94 -2.17
C ASN A 602 -29.57 19.13 -3.68
N LEU A 603 -30.81 18.99 -4.13
CA LEU A 603 -31.23 19.20 -5.52
C LEU A 603 -32.24 20.34 -5.64
N VAL A 604 -32.06 21.16 -6.67
CA VAL A 604 -33.00 22.17 -7.14
C VAL A 604 -33.43 21.80 -8.55
N LEU A 605 -34.74 21.83 -8.82
CA LEU A 605 -35.31 21.56 -10.15
C LEU A 605 -36.46 22.54 -10.43
N LEU A 606 -36.22 23.52 -11.27
CA LEU A 606 -37.15 24.61 -11.57
C LEU A 606 -37.57 24.56 -13.03
N ALA A 607 -38.80 24.94 -13.35
CA ALA A 607 -39.26 25.07 -14.73
C ALA A 607 -39.70 26.49 -15.06
N ARG A 608 -39.37 26.95 -16.27
CA ARG A 608 -39.92 28.14 -16.92
C ARG A 608 -40.81 27.69 -18.06
N TYR A 609 -42.01 28.24 -18.18
CA TYR A 609 -42.89 27.93 -19.32
C TYR A 609 -43.86 29.07 -19.64
N THR A 610 -44.47 29.02 -20.82
CA THR A 610 -45.51 29.96 -21.26
C THR A 610 -46.81 29.22 -21.54
N ASP A 611 -47.93 29.74 -21.06
CA ASP A 611 -49.27 29.24 -21.40
C ASP A 611 -50.21 30.39 -21.81
N GLY A 612 -51.51 30.10 -21.96
CA GLY A 612 -52.52 31.12 -22.29
C GLY A 612 -52.66 32.26 -21.26
N GLY A 613 -52.08 32.12 -20.08
CA GLY A 613 -52.05 33.07 -18.97
C GLY A 613 -50.76 33.90 -18.86
N GLY A 614 -49.66 33.50 -19.49
CA GLY A 614 -48.40 34.23 -19.52
C GLY A 614 -47.17 33.35 -19.27
N VAL A 615 -46.06 33.96 -18.82
CA VAL A 615 -44.83 33.26 -18.45
C VAL A 615 -44.87 32.92 -16.97
N HIS A 616 -44.54 31.67 -16.64
CA HIS A 616 -44.57 31.10 -15.31
C HIS A 616 -43.23 30.48 -14.95
N PHE A 617 -42.91 30.51 -13.65
CA PHE A 617 -41.74 29.86 -13.07
C PHE A 617 -42.20 29.04 -11.86
N VAL A 618 -41.84 27.76 -11.82
CA VAL A 618 -42.30 26.83 -10.79
C VAL A 618 -41.19 25.91 -10.29
N ASP A 619 -41.31 25.42 -9.06
CA ASP A 619 -40.46 24.37 -8.50
C ASP A 619 -41.07 22.98 -8.75
N LEU A 620 -40.40 22.16 -9.55
CA LEU A 620 -40.89 20.84 -9.96
C LEU A 620 -40.88 19.81 -8.82
N LEU A 621 -40.07 20.00 -7.78
CA LEU A 621 -39.95 19.08 -6.64
C LEU A 621 -40.90 19.43 -5.48
N ASN A 622 -41.49 20.64 -5.51
CA ASN A 622 -42.31 21.16 -4.42
C ASN A 622 -43.68 21.64 -4.94
N ASP A 623 -44.46 20.70 -5.45
CA ASP A 623 -45.86 20.90 -5.91
C ASP A 623 -46.06 22.05 -6.92
N ALA A 624 -45.08 22.33 -7.78
CA ALA A 624 -45.11 23.46 -8.72
C ALA A 624 -45.31 24.83 -8.04
N ASN A 625 -44.77 25.00 -6.83
CA ASN A 625 -44.82 26.28 -6.12
C ASN A 625 -44.21 27.40 -6.99
N PRO A 626 -44.87 28.57 -7.09
CA PRO A 626 -44.34 29.69 -7.88
C PRO A 626 -42.97 30.15 -7.37
N VAL A 627 -42.01 30.29 -8.28
CA VAL A 627 -40.68 30.86 -8.00
C VAL A 627 -40.45 32.16 -8.78
N SER A 628 -39.40 32.90 -8.43
CA SER A 628 -39.04 34.12 -9.16
C SER A 628 -38.16 33.82 -10.38
N GLU A 629 -38.19 34.69 -11.38
CA GLU A 629 -37.27 34.64 -12.54
C GLU A 629 -35.80 34.65 -12.10
N ALA A 630 -35.47 35.40 -11.03
CA ALA A 630 -34.11 35.44 -10.49
C ALA A 630 -33.66 34.07 -9.96
N ASN A 631 -34.55 33.29 -9.35
CA ASN A 631 -34.23 31.93 -8.88
C ASN A 631 -34.04 30.96 -10.05
N PHE A 632 -34.76 31.15 -11.15
CA PHE A 632 -34.58 30.31 -12.34
C PHE A 632 -33.24 30.58 -13.04
N LEU A 633 -32.79 31.84 -13.05
CA LEU A 633 -31.50 32.24 -13.61
C LEU A 633 -30.31 31.89 -12.69
N ASP A 634 -30.56 31.69 -11.40
CA ASP A 634 -29.58 31.31 -10.38
C ASP A 634 -30.17 30.21 -9.47
N PRO A 635 -30.27 28.96 -9.97
CA PRO A 635 -30.84 27.86 -9.20
C PRO A 635 -29.97 27.47 -8.00
N GLU A 636 -28.67 27.78 -8.00
CA GLU A 636 -27.78 27.55 -6.85
C GLU A 636 -28.13 28.45 -5.66
N GLY A 637 -28.55 29.70 -5.93
CA GLY A 637 -29.02 30.65 -4.94
C GLY A 637 -30.43 30.38 -4.39
N TYR A 638 -31.11 29.33 -4.85
CA TYR A 638 -32.47 29.01 -4.42
C TYR A 638 -32.50 28.46 -2.99
N GLY A 639 -33.03 29.25 -2.04
CA GLY A 639 -32.96 28.98 -0.60
C GLY A 639 -33.81 27.82 -0.05
N THR A 640 -34.40 27.00 -0.91
CA THR A 640 -35.20 25.82 -0.52
C THR A 640 -34.85 24.60 -1.38
N PRO A 641 -33.58 24.15 -1.39
CA PRO A 641 -33.23 22.90 -2.06
C PRO A 641 -33.90 21.70 -1.37
N THR A 642 -34.11 20.63 -2.12
CA THR A 642 -34.65 19.37 -1.60
C THR A 642 -33.51 18.40 -1.33
N LEU A 643 -33.44 17.85 -0.11
CA LEU A 643 -32.51 16.78 0.20
C LEU A 643 -32.97 15.49 -0.50
N VAL A 644 -32.09 14.90 -1.29
CA VAL A 644 -32.36 13.73 -2.12
C VAL A 644 -31.31 12.65 -1.92
N SER A 645 -31.75 11.40 -1.85
CA SER A 645 -30.87 10.24 -1.83
C SER A 645 -30.78 9.64 -3.23
N MET A 646 -29.64 9.04 -3.56
CA MET A 646 -29.47 8.29 -4.80
C MET A 646 -30.35 7.04 -4.84
N ASN A 647 -30.70 6.63 -6.07
CA ASN A 647 -31.54 5.48 -6.38
C ASN A 647 -32.96 5.54 -5.75
N GLN A 648 -33.45 6.74 -5.42
CA GLN A 648 -34.82 6.96 -5.00
C GLN A 648 -35.65 7.61 -6.12
N LEU A 649 -36.90 7.15 -6.25
CA LEU A 649 -37.91 7.78 -7.10
C LEU A 649 -38.52 8.97 -6.37
N LEU A 650 -38.31 10.16 -6.91
CA LEU A 650 -38.81 11.42 -6.39
C LEU A 650 -39.99 11.90 -7.25
N PRO A 651 -41.19 12.11 -6.69
CA PRO A 651 -42.30 12.65 -7.45
C PRO A 651 -42.00 14.10 -7.87
N ILE A 652 -42.23 14.42 -9.14
CA ILE A 652 -42.12 15.78 -9.69
C ILE A 652 -43.43 16.18 -10.38
N ASN A 653 -43.68 17.48 -10.55
CA ASN A 653 -44.89 17.97 -11.19
C ASN A 653 -44.67 18.39 -12.66
N LEU A 654 -44.50 17.41 -13.56
CA LEU A 654 -44.36 17.67 -15.01
C LEU A 654 -45.67 17.51 -15.79
N VAL A 655 -46.62 16.69 -15.29
CA VAL A 655 -47.94 16.49 -15.91
C VAL A 655 -48.75 17.79 -16.00
N ASP A 656 -48.66 18.67 -15.01
CA ASP A 656 -49.39 19.94 -15.02
C ASP A 656 -48.94 20.85 -16.17
N LEU A 657 -47.65 20.86 -16.51
CA LEU A 657 -47.10 21.63 -17.63
C LEU A 657 -47.60 21.10 -18.97
N ILE A 658 -47.67 19.76 -19.11
CA ILE A 658 -48.18 19.08 -20.31
C ILE A 658 -49.69 19.36 -20.48
N ASN A 659 -50.44 19.31 -19.38
CA ASN A 659 -51.87 19.60 -19.36
C ASN A 659 -52.20 21.08 -19.59
N ALA A 660 -51.32 21.99 -19.15
CA ALA A 660 -51.41 23.41 -19.47
C ALA A 660 -51.16 23.71 -20.96
N ARG A 661 -50.73 22.72 -21.75
CA ARG A 661 -50.33 22.87 -23.17
C ARG A 661 -49.25 23.95 -23.30
N ALA A 662 -48.32 23.95 -22.34
CA ALA A 662 -47.31 24.97 -22.23
C ALA A 662 -46.36 24.94 -23.43
N SER A 663 -45.92 26.12 -23.86
CA SER A 663 -44.85 26.29 -24.85
C SER A 663 -43.64 26.94 -24.19
N GLY A 664 -42.46 26.77 -24.79
CA GLY A 664 -41.25 27.41 -24.28
C GLY A 664 -40.79 26.84 -22.93
N VAL A 665 -41.04 25.54 -22.68
CA VAL A 665 -40.68 24.91 -21.40
C VAL A 665 -39.16 24.70 -21.34
N GLU A 666 -38.55 25.20 -20.27
CA GLU A 666 -37.15 24.98 -19.93
C GLU A 666 -37.05 24.55 -18.47
N ILE A 667 -36.13 23.64 -18.16
CA ILE A 667 -35.88 23.14 -16.82
C ILE A 667 -34.50 23.60 -16.38
N ALA A 668 -34.40 24.39 -15.32
CA ALA A 668 -33.14 24.72 -14.65
C ALA A 668 -32.91 23.75 -13.50
N TYR A 669 -31.67 23.32 -13.30
CA TYR A 669 -31.29 22.45 -12.18
C TYR A 669 -30.08 23.00 -11.44
N ALA A 670 -29.97 22.65 -10.16
CA ALA A 670 -28.71 22.75 -9.42
C ALA A 670 -28.51 21.54 -8.50
N VAL A 671 -27.33 20.94 -8.57
CA VAL A 671 -26.87 19.86 -7.68
C VAL A 671 -25.89 20.49 -6.69
N LEU A 672 -26.19 20.39 -5.40
CA LEU A 672 -25.47 21.01 -4.29
C LEU A 672 -24.95 19.93 -3.35
N MET A 673 -23.64 19.69 -3.34
CA MET A 673 -23.01 18.53 -2.67
C MET A 673 -22.23 18.88 -1.39
N GLY A 674 -22.39 20.09 -0.86
CA GLY A 674 -21.66 20.50 0.35
C GLY A 674 -21.96 19.60 1.55
N GLY A 675 -20.91 18.94 2.07
CA GLY A 675 -21.00 18.02 3.21
C GLY A 675 -21.37 16.57 2.85
N THR A 676 -21.42 16.23 1.56
CA THR A 676 -21.68 14.86 1.10
C THR A 676 -20.51 13.95 1.44
N ILE A 677 -20.78 12.78 1.99
CA ILE A 677 -19.77 11.77 2.34
C ILE A 677 -19.71 10.73 1.22
N ILE A 678 -18.49 10.39 0.81
CA ILE A 678 -18.20 9.28 -0.10
C ILE A 678 -17.44 8.22 0.69
N ASN A 679 -17.95 6.99 0.67
CA ASN A 679 -17.26 5.84 1.26
C ASN A 679 -16.31 5.22 0.23
N ILE A 680 -15.02 5.14 0.56
CA ILE A 680 -13.94 4.64 -0.32
C ILE A 680 -13.61 3.17 -0.03
N SER A 681 -14.11 2.61 1.07
CA SER A 681 -13.78 1.26 1.54
C SER A 681 -14.17 0.16 0.54
N GLY A 682 -13.23 -0.24 -0.33
CA GLY A 682 -13.31 -1.46 -1.15
C GLY A 682 -13.57 -1.30 -2.66
N GLY A 683 -13.62 -0.08 -3.19
CA GLY A 683 -13.83 0.21 -4.62
C GLY A 683 -12.57 0.72 -5.33
N ASP A 684 -12.59 0.70 -6.68
CA ASP A 684 -11.59 1.36 -7.52
C ASP A 684 -11.67 2.88 -7.26
N PRO A 685 -10.57 3.57 -6.89
CA PRO A 685 -10.54 5.02 -6.75
C PRO A 685 -10.92 5.77 -8.04
N GLU A 686 -10.81 5.09 -9.20
CA GLU A 686 -11.20 5.56 -10.52
C GLU A 686 -12.74 5.58 -10.69
N GLY A 687 -13.42 6.39 -9.89
CA GLY A 687 -14.85 6.67 -10.04
C GLY A 687 -15.09 7.92 -10.88
N SER A 688 -16.20 7.99 -11.61
CA SER A 688 -16.84 9.29 -11.87
C SER A 688 -18.00 9.44 -10.90
N LEU A 689 -18.40 10.67 -10.62
CA LEU A 689 -19.73 10.97 -10.13
C LEU A 689 -20.55 11.33 -11.34
N VAL A 690 -21.34 10.37 -11.81
CA VAL A 690 -22.34 10.61 -12.84
C VAL A 690 -23.70 10.74 -12.15
N VAL A 691 -24.34 11.91 -12.24
CA VAL A 691 -25.72 12.08 -11.79
C VAL A 691 -26.63 12.09 -13.01
N ASN A 692 -27.40 11.02 -13.19
CA ASN A 692 -28.41 10.97 -14.23
C ASN A 692 -29.76 11.44 -13.69
N LEU A 693 -30.41 12.29 -14.47
CA LEU A 693 -31.81 12.64 -14.32
C LEU A 693 -32.62 11.72 -15.23
N GLN A 694 -33.28 10.72 -14.65
CA GLN A 694 -34.27 9.94 -15.38
C GLN A 694 -35.66 10.50 -15.08
N LEU A 695 -36.38 10.92 -16.12
CA LEU A 695 -37.76 11.39 -16.02
C LEU A 695 -38.70 10.32 -16.57
N ASP A 696 -39.51 9.73 -15.69
CA ASP A 696 -40.56 8.79 -16.08
C ASP A 696 -41.89 9.53 -16.16
N LEU A 697 -42.47 9.60 -17.35
CA LEU A 697 -43.77 10.22 -17.60
C LEU A 697 -44.83 9.16 -17.95
N PRO A 698 -45.56 8.59 -16.97
CA PRO A 698 -46.67 7.70 -17.25
C PRO A 698 -47.94 8.51 -17.51
N LEU A 699 -48.51 8.36 -18.71
CA LEU A 699 -49.67 9.15 -19.15
C LEU A 699 -50.94 8.28 -19.24
N GLN A 700 -52.02 8.72 -18.59
CA GLN A 700 -53.39 8.18 -18.73
C GLN A 700 -54.33 9.30 -19.22
N LEU A 701 -55.62 9.06 -19.51
CA LEU A 701 -56.54 10.13 -19.93
C LEU A 701 -57.61 10.43 -18.85
N ILE A 702 -57.85 11.71 -18.57
CA ILE A 702 -58.99 12.23 -17.80
C ILE A 702 -59.92 13.02 -18.71
N VAL A 703 -61.21 12.71 -18.63
CA VAL A 703 -62.28 13.52 -19.23
C VAL A 703 -62.92 14.38 -18.15
N THR A 704 -62.88 15.70 -18.32
CA THR A 704 -63.32 16.68 -17.30
C THR A 704 -64.66 17.35 -17.61
N ASP A 705 -65.24 17.13 -18.79
CA ASP A 705 -66.52 17.72 -19.20
C ASP A 705 -67.73 17.00 -18.56
N PRO A 706 -68.64 17.71 -17.85
CA PRO A 706 -69.83 17.14 -17.22
C PRO A 706 -70.87 16.54 -18.21
N THR A 707 -70.80 16.88 -19.49
CA THR A 707 -71.70 16.37 -20.55
C THR A 707 -71.11 15.23 -21.38
N GLY A 708 -69.83 14.92 -21.15
CA GLY A 708 -69.04 14.00 -21.97
C GLY A 708 -68.61 14.62 -23.30
N ILE A 709 -67.41 14.27 -23.77
CA ILE A 709 -66.86 14.80 -25.03
C ILE A 709 -67.18 13.82 -26.15
N GLU A 710 -67.87 14.29 -27.21
CA GLU A 710 -68.00 13.54 -28.45
C GLU A 710 -66.64 13.55 -29.16
N TRP A 711 -65.97 12.40 -29.21
CA TRP A 711 -64.59 12.25 -29.63
C TRP A 711 -64.44 11.17 -30.71
N MET A 712 -63.82 11.51 -31.84
CA MET A 712 -63.14 10.58 -32.77
C MET A 712 -61.97 11.35 -33.41
N PRO A 713 -60.82 10.74 -33.68
CA PRO A 713 -59.71 11.44 -34.32
C PRO A 713 -59.97 11.71 -35.81
N ALA A 714 -59.25 12.70 -36.33
CA ALA A 714 -59.52 13.36 -37.60
C ALA A 714 -59.30 12.48 -38.84
N GLY A 715 -60.29 12.45 -39.73
CA GLY A 715 -60.02 12.31 -41.16
C GLY A 715 -59.47 13.63 -41.74
N ALA A 716 -58.86 13.59 -42.92
CA ALA A 716 -58.11 14.69 -43.56
C ALA A 716 -58.86 16.04 -43.74
N ASP A 717 -60.16 16.10 -43.42
CA ASP A 717 -61.04 17.24 -43.68
C ASP A 717 -61.50 17.95 -42.37
N GLY A 718 -60.97 17.54 -41.21
CA GLY A 718 -61.18 18.25 -39.93
C GLY A 718 -62.54 18.08 -39.27
N VAL A 719 -63.38 17.15 -39.74
CA VAL A 719 -64.59 16.71 -39.01
C VAL A 719 -64.58 15.17 -38.93
N PRO A 720 -64.47 14.58 -37.73
CA PRO A 720 -64.29 13.15 -37.57
C PRO A 720 -65.64 12.44 -37.43
N TYR A 721 -66.02 11.69 -38.45
CA TYR A 721 -67.04 10.65 -38.34
C TYR A 721 -66.65 9.50 -39.25
N LEU A 722 -66.88 8.26 -38.79
CA LEU A 722 -66.94 7.15 -39.72
C LEU A 722 -68.30 7.17 -40.37
N ALA A 723 -68.37 7.85 -41.52
CA ALA A 723 -69.48 7.65 -42.43
C ALA A 723 -69.23 6.36 -43.17
N LEU A 724 -70.27 5.52 -43.20
CA LEU A 724 -70.29 4.44 -44.16
C LEU A 724 -70.19 5.04 -45.57
N SER A 725 -69.20 4.60 -46.34
CA SER A 725 -68.93 5.15 -47.67
C SER A 725 -69.99 4.77 -48.72
N GLN A 726 -70.93 3.92 -48.33
CA GLN A 726 -72.01 3.42 -49.17
C GLN A 726 -73.33 3.46 -48.38
N ASP A 727 -74.42 3.56 -49.12
CA ASP A 727 -75.76 3.43 -48.58
C ASP A 727 -75.93 2.07 -47.88
N LEU A 728 -76.41 2.07 -46.64
CA LEU A 728 -76.62 0.86 -45.82
C LEU A 728 -77.57 -0.15 -46.49
N LEU A 729 -78.41 0.35 -47.40
CA LEU A 729 -79.39 -0.42 -48.17
C LEU A 729 -78.91 -0.75 -49.60
N GLY A 730 -77.69 -0.35 -49.96
CA GLY A 730 -77.10 -0.60 -51.28
C GLY A 730 -77.75 0.17 -52.43
N ARG A 731 -78.52 1.22 -52.15
CA ARG A 731 -79.17 2.06 -53.18
C ARG A 731 -78.14 2.84 -53.96
N THR A 732 -78.31 2.87 -55.28
CA THR A 732 -77.44 3.64 -56.19
C THR A 732 -78.14 4.86 -56.82
N GLN A 733 -79.42 5.07 -56.52
CA GLN A 733 -80.25 6.17 -57.04
C GLN A 733 -81.45 6.43 -56.11
N ASP A 734 -82.00 7.65 -56.13
CA ASP A 734 -83.06 8.09 -55.19
C ASP A 734 -84.37 7.32 -55.32
N ASN A 735 -84.64 6.75 -56.50
CA ASN A 735 -85.81 5.92 -56.77
C ASN A 735 -85.37 4.49 -57.12
N ASP A 736 -84.98 3.72 -56.12
CA ASP A 736 -84.71 2.30 -56.29
C ASP A 736 -86.02 1.52 -56.17
N ALA A 737 -86.65 1.26 -57.31
CA ALA A 737 -87.92 0.55 -57.39
C ALA A 737 -87.92 -0.85 -56.70
N THR A 738 -86.73 -1.43 -56.46
CA THR A 738 -86.61 -2.67 -55.70
C THR A 738 -86.72 -2.40 -54.20
N MET A 739 -86.05 -1.35 -53.71
CA MET A 739 -86.10 -0.96 -52.31
C MET A 739 -87.43 -0.30 -51.94
N ASP A 740 -88.04 0.47 -52.84
CA ASP A 740 -89.38 1.05 -52.64
C ASP A 740 -90.42 -0.05 -52.39
N LEU A 741 -90.34 -1.15 -53.16
CA LEU A 741 -91.20 -2.32 -52.97
C LEU A 741 -90.93 -3.07 -51.66
N VAL A 742 -89.68 -3.06 -51.18
CA VAL A 742 -89.30 -3.63 -49.88
C VAL A 742 -89.84 -2.77 -48.73
N PHE A 743 -89.75 -1.44 -48.83
CA PHE A 743 -90.31 -0.51 -47.86
C PHE A 743 -91.84 -0.57 -47.81
N ASP A 744 -92.51 -0.65 -48.96
CA ASP A 744 -93.97 -0.80 -49.07
C ASP A 744 -94.50 -2.10 -48.42
N SER A 745 -93.65 -3.14 -48.30
CA SER A 745 -93.98 -4.46 -47.74
C SER A 745 -93.34 -4.72 -46.37
N LEU A 746 -92.73 -3.72 -45.76
CA LEU A 746 -91.97 -3.84 -44.52
C LEU A 746 -92.88 -4.00 -43.29
N THR A 747 -92.67 -5.06 -42.51
CA THR A 747 -93.38 -5.27 -41.24
C THR A 747 -92.59 -4.74 -40.05
N SER A 748 -91.26 -4.88 -40.09
CA SER A 748 -90.35 -4.36 -39.07
C SER A 748 -88.95 -4.18 -39.64
N LEU A 749 -88.24 -3.19 -39.10
CA LEU A 749 -86.84 -2.93 -39.41
C LEU A 749 -86.08 -2.79 -38.11
N ALA A 750 -84.99 -3.53 -37.96
CA ALA A 750 -84.11 -3.42 -36.81
C ALA A 750 -82.69 -3.08 -37.26
N LEU A 751 -82.05 -2.14 -36.56
CA LEU A 751 -80.64 -1.85 -36.69
C LEU A 751 -79.87 -2.69 -35.69
N THR A 752 -79.05 -3.61 -36.18
CA THR A 752 -78.19 -4.46 -35.36
C THR A 752 -76.75 -3.96 -35.43
N VAL A 753 -76.15 -3.76 -34.26
CA VAL A 753 -74.81 -3.24 -34.06
C VAL A 753 -74.01 -4.26 -33.29
N GLY A 754 -73.02 -4.87 -33.94
CA GLY A 754 -72.00 -5.71 -33.30
C GLY A 754 -70.81 -4.85 -32.90
N PHE A 755 -70.33 -5.00 -31.67
CA PHE A 755 -69.20 -4.21 -31.21
C PHE A 755 -68.19 -4.98 -30.37
N THR A 756 -66.91 -4.70 -30.59
CA THR A 756 -65.80 -5.14 -29.74
C THR A 756 -65.01 -3.92 -29.27
N ASN A 757 -64.90 -3.77 -27.94
CA ASN A 757 -64.08 -2.75 -27.28
C ASN A 757 -62.92 -3.42 -26.55
N ASP A 758 -61.74 -3.48 -27.17
CA ASP A 758 -60.50 -3.93 -26.51
C ASP A 758 -59.58 -2.74 -26.16
N MET A 759 -60.09 -1.53 -26.34
CA MET A 759 -59.32 -0.29 -26.44
C MET A 759 -59.54 0.65 -25.26
N LEU A 760 -60.76 0.72 -24.71
CA LEU A 760 -61.08 1.59 -23.58
C LEU A 760 -61.56 0.79 -22.39
N THR A 761 -60.91 0.99 -21.24
CA THR A 761 -61.35 0.46 -19.95
C THR A 761 -61.42 1.59 -18.93
N GLY A 762 -62.27 1.46 -17.91
CA GLY A 762 -62.41 2.52 -16.91
C GLY A 762 -63.65 2.34 -16.04
N THR A 763 -63.82 3.26 -15.08
CA THR A 763 -64.95 3.25 -14.16
C THR A 763 -66.25 3.78 -14.78
N SER A 764 -66.14 4.50 -15.90
CA SER A 764 -67.25 5.08 -16.66
C SER A 764 -67.33 4.43 -18.04
N VAL A 765 -68.52 4.02 -18.49
CA VAL A 765 -68.70 3.30 -19.77
C VAL A 765 -68.92 4.32 -20.91
N PRO A 766 -68.04 4.36 -21.93
CA PRO A 766 -68.23 5.22 -23.11
C PRO A 766 -69.56 4.95 -23.83
N THR A 767 -70.04 5.88 -24.67
CA THR A 767 -71.27 5.68 -25.46
C THR A 767 -71.00 5.86 -26.96
N LEU A 768 -71.33 4.85 -27.76
CA LEU A 768 -71.37 4.96 -29.22
C LEU A 768 -72.67 5.65 -29.65
N ILE A 769 -72.55 6.67 -30.50
CA ILE A 769 -73.65 7.41 -31.09
C ILE A 769 -73.63 7.14 -32.59
N ILE A 770 -74.73 6.63 -33.12
CA ILE A 770 -74.95 6.38 -34.54
C ILE A 770 -75.92 7.45 -35.02
N ARG A 771 -75.50 8.37 -35.87
CA ARG A 771 -76.36 9.48 -36.30
C ARG A 771 -76.27 9.79 -37.78
N GLN A 772 -77.33 10.32 -38.35
CA GLN A 772 -77.26 10.96 -39.66
C GLN A 772 -78.18 12.18 -39.67
N ASN A 773 -77.67 13.30 -40.18
CA ASN A 773 -78.46 14.52 -40.37
C ASN A 773 -78.69 14.75 -41.86
N SER A 774 -79.90 15.13 -42.24
CA SER A 774 -80.25 15.52 -43.61
C SER A 774 -81.16 16.75 -43.61
N ALA A 775 -81.43 17.33 -44.79
CA ALA A 775 -82.36 18.45 -44.90
C ALA A 775 -83.81 18.07 -44.49
N THR A 776 -84.13 16.78 -44.42
CA THR A 776 -85.47 16.24 -44.16
C THR A 776 -85.65 15.73 -42.72
N GLY A 777 -84.60 15.69 -41.89
CA GLY A 777 -84.69 15.30 -40.48
C GLY A 777 -83.35 14.86 -39.88
N SER A 778 -83.40 14.13 -38.77
CA SER A 778 -82.23 13.48 -38.16
C SER A 778 -82.56 12.07 -37.68
N PHE A 779 -81.55 11.20 -37.71
CA PHE A 779 -81.54 9.87 -37.11
C PHE A 779 -80.45 9.83 -36.04
N GLU A 780 -80.74 9.28 -34.86
CA GLU A 780 -79.76 9.08 -33.79
C GLU A 780 -80.10 7.86 -32.94
N LYS A 781 -79.11 6.99 -32.70
CA LYS A 781 -79.16 5.89 -31.72
C LYS A 781 -77.92 5.94 -30.83
N ARG A 782 -78.12 5.72 -29.53
CA ARG A 782 -77.04 5.73 -28.52
C ARG A 782 -76.91 4.34 -27.89
N LEU A 783 -75.68 3.87 -27.77
CA LEU A 783 -75.33 2.56 -27.26
C LEU A 783 -74.19 2.67 -26.24
N PRO A 784 -74.38 2.28 -24.97
CA PRO A 784 -73.25 2.14 -24.04
C PRO A 784 -72.25 1.12 -24.60
N LEU A 785 -70.98 1.47 -24.61
CA LEU A 785 -69.91 0.69 -25.22
C LEU A 785 -69.57 -0.53 -24.37
N GLY A 786 -69.67 -1.70 -24.99
CA GLY A 786 -69.34 -2.99 -24.40
C GLY A 786 -69.04 -4.00 -25.50
N THR A 787 -68.87 -5.27 -25.13
CA THR A 787 -68.56 -6.35 -26.08
C THR A 787 -69.83 -7.15 -26.38
N GLY A 788 -70.22 -7.29 -27.65
CA GLY A 788 -71.36 -8.12 -28.07
C GLY A 788 -72.24 -7.51 -29.15
N LEU A 789 -73.40 -8.16 -29.41
CA LEU A 789 -74.38 -7.76 -30.43
C LEU A 789 -75.58 -7.08 -29.76
N THR A 790 -75.93 -5.88 -30.21
CA THR A 790 -77.13 -5.14 -29.75
C THR A 790 -78.04 -4.83 -30.93
N SER A 791 -79.36 -4.96 -30.78
CA SER A 791 -80.34 -4.67 -31.84
C SER A 791 -81.35 -3.62 -31.38
N PHE A 792 -81.67 -2.69 -32.27
CA PHE A 792 -82.61 -1.58 -32.06
C PHE A 792 -83.78 -1.72 -33.04
N ASP A 793 -84.99 -1.91 -32.52
CA ASP A 793 -86.19 -1.76 -33.34
C ASP A 793 -86.32 -0.30 -33.80
N LEU A 794 -86.47 -0.10 -35.11
CA LEU A 794 -86.60 1.24 -35.69
C LEU A 794 -88.06 1.69 -35.66
N SER A 795 -88.27 2.92 -35.20
CA SER A 795 -89.61 3.52 -35.16
C SER A 795 -90.09 3.87 -36.58
N ALA A 796 -91.39 4.10 -36.76
CA ALA A 796 -91.94 4.54 -38.04
C ALA A 796 -91.29 5.85 -38.55
N ALA A 797 -90.84 6.72 -37.65
CA ALA A 797 -90.12 7.95 -38.00
C ALA A 797 -88.69 7.65 -38.47
N ASP A 798 -88.00 6.70 -37.83
CA ASP A 798 -86.67 6.25 -38.26
C ASP A 798 -86.72 5.59 -39.64
N ILE A 799 -87.73 4.73 -39.88
CA ILE A 799 -87.95 4.06 -41.18
C ILE A 799 -88.20 5.10 -42.27
N ALA A 800 -89.12 6.05 -42.02
CA ALA A 800 -89.40 7.14 -42.97
C ALA A 800 -88.16 8.01 -43.23
N PHE A 801 -87.31 8.24 -42.22
CA PHE A 801 -86.07 8.97 -42.41
C PHE A 801 -85.10 8.21 -43.33
N ILE A 802 -84.90 6.90 -43.10
CA ILE A 802 -84.01 6.05 -43.91
C ILE A 802 -84.52 5.95 -45.36
N GLU A 803 -85.83 5.75 -45.53
CA GLU A 803 -86.48 5.70 -46.85
C GLU A 803 -86.22 6.99 -47.64
N ASN A 804 -86.42 8.16 -47.01
CA ASN A 804 -86.29 9.47 -47.65
C ASN A 804 -84.86 10.03 -47.69
N THR A 805 -83.87 9.32 -47.15
CA THR A 805 -82.47 9.75 -47.11
C THR A 805 -81.62 8.81 -47.94
N ASN A 806 -81.19 9.23 -49.14
CA ASN A 806 -80.29 8.47 -50.00
C ASN A 806 -79.01 9.27 -50.33
N PRO A 807 -77.81 8.76 -50.01
CA PRO A 807 -77.55 7.54 -49.26
C PRO A 807 -77.86 7.70 -47.75
N PHE A 808 -78.43 6.67 -47.14
CA PHE A 808 -78.45 6.48 -45.69
C PHE A 808 -77.12 5.87 -45.27
N ALA A 809 -76.21 6.75 -44.86
CA ALA A 809 -74.83 6.49 -44.49
C ALA A 809 -74.59 7.14 -43.13
N PRO A 810 -75.03 6.50 -42.03
CA PRO A 810 -74.87 7.07 -40.70
C PRO A 810 -73.41 7.20 -40.30
N GLU A 811 -73.16 8.26 -39.53
CA GLU A 811 -71.95 8.60 -38.82
C GLU A 811 -71.88 7.82 -37.50
N LEU A 812 -70.73 7.24 -37.21
CA LEU A 812 -70.39 6.74 -35.88
C LEU A 812 -69.62 7.80 -35.12
N LEU A 813 -69.94 7.97 -33.84
CA LEU A 813 -69.26 8.88 -32.90
C LEU A 813 -69.13 8.23 -31.54
N LEU A 814 -68.04 8.53 -30.84
CA LEU A 814 -67.73 7.97 -29.53
C LEU A 814 -67.81 9.08 -28.47
N ALA A 815 -68.81 9.03 -27.60
CA ALA A 815 -68.94 9.96 -26.48
C ALA A 815 -68.24 9.41 -25.23
N LEU A 816 -67.25 10.14 -24.73
CA LEU A 816 -66.48 9.78 -23.55
C LEU A 816 -67.07 10.47 -22.31
N PRO A 817 -67.59 9.71 -21.31
CA PRO A 817 -68.12 10.29 -20.08
C PRO A 817 -66.99 10.83 -19.18
N PRO A 818 -67.28 11.81 -18.30
CA PRO A 818 -66.30 12.29 -17.33
C PRO A 818 -65.76 11.16 -16.41
N GLY A 819 -64.47 11.25 -16.10
CA GLY A 819 -63.72 10.26 -15.31
C GLY A 819 -62.36 9.90 -15.93
N THR A 820 -61.66 8.95 -15.29
CA THR A 820 -60.40 8.39 -15.80
C THR A 820 -60.68 7.25 -16.77
N LEU A 821 -60.04 7.30 -17.94
CA LEU A 821 -60.11 6.29 -18.98
C LEU A 821 -58.70 5.74 -19.26
N ASN A 822 -58.58 4.42 -19.19
CA ASN A 822 -57.37 3.71 -19.59
C ASN A 822 -57.51 3.30 -21.05
N MET A 823 -56.61 3.83 -21.88
CA MET A 823 -56.50 3.45 -23.28
C MET A 823 -55.51 2.29 -23.42
N ASN A 824 -55.94 1.19 -24.04
CA ASN A 824 -55.06 0.16 -24.55
C ASN A 824 -54.74 0.49 -26.02
N PRO A 825 -53.53 0.95 -26.33
CA PRO A 825 -53.17 1.37 -27.69
C PRO A 825 -52.93 0.22 -28.67
N ALA A 826 -52.82 -1.01 -28.19
CA ALA A 826 -52.86 -2.19 -29.06
C ALA A 826 -54.30 -2.71 -29.26
N GLY A 827 -55.29 -2.08 -28.60
CA GLY A 827 -56.69 -2.46 -28.65
C GLY A 827 -57.41 -1.88 -29.86
N LEU A 828 -58.31 -2.66 -30.46
CA LEU A 828 -59.12 -2.23 -31.58
C LEU A 828 -60.53 -1.88 -31.14
N LEU A 829 -61.10 -0.88 -31.82
CA LEU A 829 -62.51 -0.55 -31.74
C LEU A 829 -63.19 -1.03 -33.02
N THR A 830 -64.03 -2.05 -32.94
CA THR A 830 -64.66 -2.62 -34.13
C THR A 830 -66.17 -2.57 -34.03
N ALA A 831 -66.81 -1.94 -35.01
CA ALA A 831 -68.26 -1.86 -35.14
C ALA A 831 -68.72 -2.54 -36.44
N ASP A 832 -69.74 -3.38 -36.35
CA ASP A 832 -70.45 -3.96 -37.50
C ASP A 832 -71.89 -3.45 -37.46
N LEU A 833 -72.34 -2.81 -38.54
CA LEU A 833 -73.70 -2.33 -38.68
C LEU A 833 -74.45 -3.17 -39.70
N SER A 834 -75.62 -3.64 -39.32
CA SER A 834 -76.51 -4.38 -40.20
C SER A 834 -77.97 -3.95 -40.01
N LEU A 835 -78.72 -3.92 -41.10
CA LEU A 835 -80.18 -3.79 -41.05
C LEU A 835 -80.80 -5.16 -41.26
N GLN A 836 -81.65 -5.53 -40.31
CA GLN A 836 -82.51 -6.70 -40.41
C GLN A 836 -83.91 -6.25 -40.84
N MET A 837 -84.28 -6.57 -42.06
CA MET A 837 -85.57 -6.23 -42.65
C MET A 837 -86.48 -7.45 -42.62
N THR A 838 -87.68 -7.31 -42.04
CA THR A 838 -88.74 -8.31 -42.13
C THR A 838 -89.85 -7.75 -43.02
N THR A 839 -90.25 -8.52 -44.03
CA THR A 839 -91.27 -8.11 -45.01
C THR A 839 -92.37 -9.17 -45.06
N ASP A 840 -93.59 -8.76 -45.41
CA ASP A 840 -94.71 -9.67 -45.74
C ASP A 840 -95.01 -9.50 -47.23
N ILE A 841 -94.34 -10.32 -48.07
CA ILE A 841 -94.47 -10.23 -49.53
C ILE A 841 -95.43 -11.31 -50.02
N GLU A 842 -96.53 -10.87 -50.63
CA GLU A 842 -97.48 -11.73 -51.33
C GLU A 842 -97.21 -11.73 -52.84
N TYR A 843 -96.68 -12.84 -53.38
CA TYR A 843 -96.54 -13.01 -54.84
C TYR A 843 -97.76 -13.70 -55.43
N GLN A 844 -98.32 -13.11 -56.49
CA GLN A 844 -99.42 -13.69 -57.25
C GLN A 844 -98.98 -13.94 -58.69
N ILE A 845 -99.03 -15.19 -59.15
CA ILE A 845 -98.75 -15.59 -60.52
C ILE A 845 -100.06 -16.01 -61.18
N ASP A 846 -100.41 -15.34 -62.27
CA ASP A 846 -101.59 -15.65 -63.10
C ASP A 846 -101.14 -16.46 -64.34
N LEU A 847 -101.61 -17.70 -64.46
CA LEU A 847 -101.22 -18.66 -65.50
C LEU A 847 -102.17 -18.66 -66.71
N SER A 848 -103.12 -17.72 -66.77
CA SER A 848 -104.22 -17.72 -67.74
C SER A 848 -103.90 -17.16 -69.14
N ARG A 849 -102.63 -16.82 -69.46
CA ARG A 849 -102.33 -16.00 -70.65
C ARG A 849 -101.04 -16.34 -71.39
N GLU A 850 -100.86 -17.60 -71.83
CA GLU A 850 -99.99 -17.97 -72.98
C GLU A 850 -100.08 -19.46 -73.34
N TRP A 851 -101.23 -19.93 -73.83
CA TRP A 851 -101.33 -21.22 -74.53
C TRP A 851 -102.19 -21.03 -75.79
N SER A 852 -101.64 -20.34 -76.78
CA SER A 852 -102.09 -20.37 -78.18
C SER A 852 -100.92 -20.82 -79.05
N GLU A 853 -101.13 -21.88 -79.82
CA GLU A 853 -100.17 -22.49 -80.75
C GLU A 853 -99.42 -21.43 -81.59
N GLY A 854 -98.11 -21.31 -81.38
CA GLY A 854 -97.24 -20.49 -82.25
C GLY A 854 -96.09 -19.74 -81.57
N ALA A 855 -95.25 -20.40 -80.75
CA ALA A 855 -93.92 -19.89 -80.37
C ALA A 855 -93.08 -21.00 -79.71
N PHE A 856 -92.58 -21.95 -80.51
CA PHE A 856 -91.49 -22.84 -80.10
C PHE A 856 -90.35 -22.64 -81.10
N HIS A 857 -89.59 -21.56 -80.92
CA HIS A 857 -88.22 -21.38 -81.41
C HIS A 857 -87.63 -20.09 -80.79
N GLU A 858 -87.07 -20.22 -79.58
CA GLU A 858 -85.74 -19.74 -79.15
C GLU A 858 -85.44 -20.26 -77.74
#